data_AF-I2J715-F1
#
_entry.id   AF-I2J715-F1
#
_cell.length_a   1.000
_cell.length_b   1.000
_cell.length_c   1.000
_cell.angle_alpha   90.00
_cell.angle_beta   90.00
_cell.angle_gamma   90.00
#
_symmetry.space_group_name_H-M   'P 1'
#
loop_
_entity.id
_entity.type
_entity.pdbx_description
1 polymer ?
#
loop_
_entity_poly.entity_id
_entity_poly.type
_entity_poly.pdbx_seq_one_letter_code
_entity_poly.pdbx_strand_id
1 'polypeptide(L)'
;VVTIIGNANPDDKVRTITPADILAEMSYFLNLAEGIGRVDDIDHLGNRRIRAVGELLANQVRLGLSRMERNVRERMSVQDNEVLTPQQIINIRPVTAAIKEFFGSSQLSQFMDQHNPLSELSHKRRLSALGPGGLTRDRAGYEVRDVHYTHYGRMCPIETPEGPNIGLINNLSSYGHLNKYGFIQTPYRKVDRETGKVTNEIVWLTADEEDEYTVAQANSKLNADGTFAEKVVMGRHQGVNQEYPASSVDYMDVSPKQVVAVATACIPFLENDDSNRALMGANMQRQAVPLINPKAPYVGTGMEYQAAHDSGAAVIAQYDGKVTYADADKVEVRREDGSLDVYHIQKFRRSNSGTAYNQRTLVKVGDVVEKGDFIADGPSMENGEMALGQNPIVAYMTWEGYNFEDAVIMSERLVKDDVYTSVHLEEYESETRDTKLGPEEITREIPNVGEDALKDLDEMGIIRIGAEVKEGDILVGKVTPKGEKDLSAEERLLHAIFGDKSREVRDTSLRVPHGADGVVRDVKIFTRANGDELQSGVNMLVRVYIAQKRKIKVGDKMAGRHGNKGVVSRIVPVEDMPYLPDGTPVDIMLNPLGVPSRMNIGQVMELHLGMAARTLGIHIATPVFDGASSEDLWSTVKEAGMDSDAKTILYDGRTGEPFDNRVSVGVMYMIKLHHMVDDKLHARSVGPYSTVTQQPLGGKAQFGGQRFGEMEVWALEAYGASNVLQEILTYKSDDINGRLKAYEAITKGKPIPKPGVPESFRVLVKELQSLGLDMRVLDEDDQEVELRDLDEGMDEDVIHVDDLEKARKKAAEEAKAAFEAEEGAKAEATEEATEQE
;
A
#
# COMPACT_ATOMS: atom_id res chain seq x y z
N VAL A 1 -15.70 -58.42 11.91
CA VAL A 1 -16.69 -57.53 12.55
C VAL A 1 -15.91 -56.45 13.25
N VAL A 2 -15.98 -55.22 12.76
CA VAL A 2 -15.29 -54.07 13.37
C VAL A 2 -16.28 -53.39 14.29
N THR A 3 -15.92 -53.20 15.56
CA THR A 3 -16.76 -52.54 16.55
C THR A 3 -16.50 -51.04 16.50
N ILE A 4 -17.53 -50.27 16.11
CA ILE A 4 -17.48 -48.80 16.09
C ILE A 4 -18.19 -48.30 17.34
N ILE A 5 -17.50 -47.48 18.14
CA ILE A 5 -18.06 -46.85 19.34
C ILE A 5 -18.42 -45.40 18.99
N GLY A 6 -19.70 -45.03 19.17
CA GLY A 6 -20.17 -43.65 19.01
C GLY A 6 -20.10 -42.85 20.30
N ASN A 7 -20.13 -41.52 20.20
CA ASN A 7 -20.04 -40.60 21.35
C ASN A 7 -21.37 -40.37 22.09
N ALA A 8 -22.38 -41.20 21.84
CA ALA A 8 -23.72 -41.11 22.43
C ALA A 8 -24.49 -39.80 22.19
N ASN A 9 -24.10 -38.99 21.20
CA ASN A 9 -24.77 -37.75 20.77
C ASN A 9 -25.12 -36.81 21.96
N PRO A 10 -24.11 -36.18 22.59
CA PRO A 10 -24.35 -35.29 23.72
C PRO A 10 -25.27 -34.11 23.34
N ASP A 11 -26.04 -33.63 24.32
CA ASP A 11 -26.91 -32.45 24.16
C ASP A 11 -26.06 -31.19 23.90
N ASP A 12 -26.53 -30.31 23.01
CA ASP A 12 -25.88 -29.04 22.63
C ASP A 12 -25.53 -28.12 23.83
N LYS A 13 -26.14 -28.31 24.99
CA LYS A 13 -25.82 -27.57 26.23
C LYS A 13 -24.49 -27.98 26.84
N VAL A 14 -23.98 -29.17 26.54
CA VAL A 14 -22.72 -29.69 27.06
C VAL A 14 -21.56 -29.02 26.30
N ARG A 15 -20.80 -28.16 26.99
CA ARG A 15 -19.68 -27.39 26.41
C ARG A 15 -18.29 -27.89 26.79
N THR A 16 -18.23 -29.08 27.40
CA THR A 16 -17.00 -29.71 27.88
C THR A 16 -16.90 -31.12 27.30
N ILE A 17 -15.68 -31.59 27.05
CA ILE A 17 -15.43 -32.96 26.59
C ILE A 17 -16.02 -33.98 27.58
N THR A 18 -16.61 -35.05 27.04
CA THR A 18 -17.14 -36.16 27.84
C THR A 18 -16.27 -37.41 27.68
N PRO A 19 -16.29 -38.35 28.64
CA PRO A 19 -15.58 -39.63 28.49
C PRO A 19 -16.02 -40.44 27.26
N ALA A 20 -17.27 -40.28 26.82
CA ALA A 20 -17.79 -40.94 25.63
C ALA A 20 -17.11 -40.43 24.34
N ASP A 21 -16.82 -39.13 24.27
CA ASP A 21 -16.11 -38.54 23.12
C ASP A 21 -14.70 -39.14 22.96
N ILE A 22 -13.97 -39.30 24.07
CA ILE A 22 -12.61 -39.87 24.06
C ILE A 22 -12.63 -41.33 23.57
N LEU A 23 -13.58 -42.14 24.05
CA LEU A 23 -13.71 -43.53 23.62
C LEU A 23 -14.09 -43.63 22.13
N ALA A 24 -14.96 -42.74 21.65
CA ALA A 24 -15.34 -42.68 20.24
C ALA A 24 -14.17 -42.24 19.36
N GLU A 25 -13.39 -41.23 19.77
CA GLU A 25 -12.18 -40.77 19.08
C GLU A 25 -11.15 -41.89 18.96
N MET A 26 -10.84 -42.59 20.06
CA MET A 26 -9.93 -43.73 20.03
C MET A 26 -10.43 -44.85 19.11
N SER A 27 -11.75 -45.13 19.11
CA SER A 27 -12.36 -46.09 18.20
C SER A 27 -12.22 -45.65 16.74
N TYR A 28 -12.46 -44.37 16.43
CA TYR A 28 -12.32 -43.81 15.08
C TYR A 28 -10.87 -43.90 14.60
N PHE A 29 -9.90 -43.52 15.44
CA PHE A 29 -8.47 -43.56 15.11
C PHE A 29 -7.98 -44.98 14.80
N LEU A 30 -8.37 -45.97 15.61
CA LEU A 30 -8.01 -47.37 15.35
C LEU A 30 -8.66 -47.91 14.07
N ASN A 31 -9.90 -47.51 13.78
CA ASN A 31 -10.62 -47.93 12.58
C ASN A 31 -10.07 -47.31 11.29
N LEU A 32 -9.44 -46.13 11.35
CA LEU A 32 -8.74 -45.54 10.20
C LEU A 32 -7.62 -46.46 9.69
N ALA A 33 -6.91 -47.15 10.58
CA ALA A 33 -5.87 -48.11 10.20
C ALA A 33 -6.44 -49.33 9.43
N GLU A 34 -7.71 -49.66 9.68
CA GLU A 34 -8.45 -50.72 8.98
C GLU A 34 -9.15 -50.22 7.71
N GLY A 35 -8.93 -48.96 7.32
CA GLY A 35 -9.54 -48.32 6.14
C GLY A 35 -11.00 -47.93 6.33
N ILE A 36 -11.48 -47.85 7.58
CA ILE A 36 -12.87 -47.47 7.92
C ILE A 36 -12.85 -46.06 8.53
N GLY A 37 -13.23 -45.08 7.71
CA GLY A 37 -13.23 -43.66 8.08
C GLY A 37 -12.60 -42.80 6.98
N ARG A 38 -12.48 -41.50 7.22
CA ARG A 38 -11.78 -40.56 6.34
C ARG A 38 -10.85 -39.69 7.19
N VAL A 39 -9.76 -39.23 6.59
CA VAL A 39 -8.86 -38.24 7.20
C VAL A 39 -9.38 -36.86 6.84
N ASP A 40 -9.33 -35.94 7.80
CA ASP A 40 -9.79 -34.57 7.60
C ASP A 40 -8.79 -33.76 6.77
N ASP A 41 -9.33 -32.94 5.88
CA ASP A 41 -8.58 -31.92 5.15
C ASP A 41 -8.58 -30.61 5.96
N ILE A 42 -7.40 -30.16 6.38
CA ILE A 42 -7.24 -28.94 7.19
C ILE A 42 -7.49 -27.65 6.39
N ASP A 43 -7.38 -27.70 5.06
CA ASP A 43 -7.57 -26.57 4.16
C ASP A 43 -9.04 -26.37 3.76
N HIS A 44 -9.86 -27.42 3.93
CA HIS A 44 -11.30 -27.37 3.71
C HIS A 44 -11.99 -26.29 4.56
N LEU A 45 -12.80 -25.42 3.95
CA LEU A 45 -13.50 -24.34 4.67
C LEU A 45 -14.55 -24.81 5.69
N GLY A 46 -14.96 -26.08 5.66
CA GLY A 46 -15.73 -26.71 6.74
C GLY A 46 -14.91 -26.91 8.02
N ASN A 47 -13.58 -26.96 7.91
CA ASN A 47 -12.65 -27.10 9.04
C ASN A 47 -11.97 -25.77 9.42
N ARG A 48 -12.17 -24.72 8.63
CA ARG A 48 -11.66 -23.37 8.87
C ARG A 48 -12.78 -22.40 9.18
N ARG A 49 -12.78 -21.86 10.40
CA ARG A 49 -13.76 -20.85 10.82
C ARG A 49 -13.18 -19.45 10.89
N ILE A 50 -14.00 -18.46 10.56
CA ILE A 50 -13.68 -17.04 10.70
C ILE A 50 -14.13 -16.55 12.07
N ARG A 51 -13.23 -15.84 12.77
CA ARG A 51 -13.56 -15.13 14.01
C ARG A 51 -13.76 -13.66 13.70
N ALA A 52 -14.99 -13.19 13.79
CA ALA A 52 -15.32 -11.78 13.60
C ALA A 52 -14.85 -10.93 14.80
N VAL A 53 -14.85 -9.60 14.63
CA VAL A 53 -14.45 -8.63 15.67
C VAL A 53 -15.18 -8.83 17.00
N GLY A 54 -16.47 -9.20 16.96
CA GLY A 54 -17.26 -9.46 18.16
C GLY A 54 -16.73 -10.62 19.01
N GLU A 55 -16.35 -11.74 18.38
CA GLU A 55 -15.78 -12.89 19.09
C GLU A 55 -14.38 -12.58 19.65
N LEU A 56 -13.55 -11.90 18.86
CA LEU A 56 -12.20 -11.50 19.27
C LEU A 56 -12.26 -10.55 20.48
N LEU A 57 -13.12 -9.54 20.44
CA LEU A 57 -13.32 -8.60 21.54
C LEU A 57 -13.91 -9.30 22.78
N ALA A 58 -14.90 -10.19 22.59
CA ALA A 58 -15.49 -10.95 23.70
C ALA A 58 -14.44 -11.80 24.43
N ASN A 59 -13.48 -12.40 23.71
CA ASN A 59 -12.38 -13.15 24.31
C ASN A 59 -11.47 -12.24 25.15
N GLN A 60 -11.12 -11.05 24.65
CA GLN A 60 -10.29 -10.09 25.40
C GLN A 60 -11.01 -9.54 26.64
N VAL A 61 -12.31 -9.25 26.51
CA VAL A 61 -13.14 -8.86 27.65
C VAL A 61 -13.22 -9.98 28.69
N ARG A 62 -13.38 -11.25 28.26
CA ARG A 62 -13.38 -12.41 29.17
C ARG A 62 -12.07 -12.53 29.94
N LEU A 63 -10.93 -12.34 29.28
CA LEU A 63 -9.61 -12.34 29.94
C LEU A 63 -9.51 -11.20 30.97
N GLY A 64 -9.95 -10.00 30.61
CA GLY A 64 -10.03 -8.86 31.52
C GLY A 64 -10.91 -9.12 32.75
N LEU A 65 -12.08 -9.73 32.54
CA LEU A 65 -13.02 -10.09 33.60
C LEU A 65 -12.47 -11.19 34.51
N SER A 66 -11.78 -12.19 33.98
CA SER A 66 -11.14 -13.24 34.80
C SER A 66 -10.05 -12.67 35.71
N ARG A 67 -9.25 -11.72 35.23
CA ARG A 67 -8.28 -10.97 36.05
C ARG A 67 -8.98 -10.13 37.13
N MET A 68 -10.09 -9.49 36.78
CA MET A 68 -10.91 -8.73 37.72
C MET A 68 -11.53 -9.64 38.80
N GLU A 69 -12.04 -10.82 38.43
CA GLU A 69 -12.62 -11.80 39.36
C GLU A 69 -11.61 -12.21 40.44
N ARG A 70 -10.35 -12.47 40.04
CA ARG A 70 -9.27 -12.77 40.99
C ARG A 70 -9.04 -11.63 41.98
N ASN A 71 -8.94 -10.38 41.49
CA ASN A 71 -8.77 -9.21 42.35
C ASN A 71 -9.94 -9.01 43.31
N VAL A 72 -11.16 -9.29 42.84
CA VAL A 72 -12.38 -9.21 43.65
C VAL A 72 -12.32 -10.25 44.77
N ARG A 73 -11.96 -11.50 44.45
CA ARG A 73 -11.81 -12.58 45.43
C ARG A 73 -10.74 -12.27 46.49
N GLU A 74 -9.59 -11.73 46.06
CA GLU A 74 -8.53 -11.30 46.97
C GLU A 74 -9.00 -10.15 47.89
N ARG A 75 -9.65 -9.11 47.35
CA ARG A 75 -10.17 -8.00 48.17
C ARG A 75 -11.27 -8.42 49.15
N MET A 76 -12.17 -9.31 48.73
CA MET A 76 -13.19 -9.88 49.60
C MET A 76 -12.60 -10.67 50.79
N SER A 77 -11.44 -11.30 50.62
CA SER A 77 -10.76 -11.99 51.72
C SER A 77 -10.10 -11.07 52.74
N VAL A 78 -9.84 -9.80 52.36
CA VAL A 78 -9.08 -8.84 53.18
C VAL A 78 -9.98 -7.81 53.87
N GLN A 79 -11.14 -7.48 53.31
CA GLN A 79 -12.03 -6.42 53.81
C GLN A 79 -13.16 -6.95 54.69
N ASP A 80 -13.52 -6.20 55.74
CA ASP A 80 -14.61 -6.54 56.66
C ASP A 80 -16.00 -6.37 56.02
N ASN A 81 -16.91 -7.32 56.30
CA ASN A 81 -18.20 -7.47 55.62
C ASN A 81 -19.25 -6.38 55.92
N GLU A 82 -19.05 -5.53 56.93
CA GLU A 82 -20.13 -4.63 57.41
C GLU A 82 -20.34 -3.38 56.54
N VAL A 83 -19.38 -2.98 55.69
CA VAL A 83 -19.45 -1.73 54.89
C VAL A 83 -19.12 -1.97 53.40
N LEU A 84 -19.08 -3.23 52.96
CA LEU A 84 -18.54 -3.60 51.66
C LEU A 84 -19.53 -3.29 50.52
N THR A 85 -19.21 -2.29 49.68
CA THR A 85 -19.98 -1.98 48.46
C THR A 85 -19.29 -2.56 47.21
N PRO A 86 -20.03 -2.98 46.16
CA PRO A 86 -19.42 -3.51 44.93
C PRO A 86 -18.39 -2.57 44.29
N GLN A 87 -18.60 -1.25 44.38
CA GLN A 87 -17.68 -0.25 43.85
C GLN A 87 -16.29 -0.27 44.51
N GLN A 88 -16.20 -0.62 45.79
CA GLN A 88 -14.93 -0.68 46.52
C GLN A 88 -14.09 -1.90 46.13
N ILE A 89 -14.75 -2.99 45.71
CA ILE A 89 -14.10 -4.25 45.37
C ILE A 89 -13.77 -4.33 43.88
N ILE A 90 -14.64 -3.79 43.02
CA ILE A 90 -14.49 -3.86 41.56
C ILE A 90 -13.40 -2.89 41.10
N ASN A 91 -12.36 -3.45 40.47
CA ASN A 91 -11.33 -2.68 39.78
C ASN A 91 -11.45 -2.92 38.27
N ILE A 92 -11.84 -1.88 37.52
CA ILE A 92 -12.03 -1.96 36.06
C ILE A 92 -10.74 -1.89 35.24
N ARG A 93 -9.61 -1.50 35.85
CA ARG A 93 -8.33 -1.30 35.13
C ARG A 93 -7.89 -2.50 34.29
N PRO A 94 -7.99 -3.77 34.76
CA PRO A 94 -7.62 -4.93 33.95
C PRO A 94 -8.49 -5.09 32.70
N VAL A 95 -9.78 -4.74 32.78
CA VAL A 95 -10.71 -4.82 31.64
C VAL A 95 -10.39 -3.72 30.63
N THR A 96 -10.26 -2.47 31.07
CA THR A 96 -9.93 -1.35 30.18
C THR A 96 -8.55 -1.52 29.53
N ALA A 97 -7.57 -2.06 30.26
CA ALA A 97 -6.25 -2.33 29.72
C ALA A 97 -6.28 -3.41 28.64
N ALA A 98 -6.99 -4.52 28.85
CA ALA A 98 -7.13 -5.58 27.83
C ALA A 98 -7.79 -5.08 26.55
N ILE A 99 -8.83 -4.25 26.66
CA ILE A 99 -9.49 -3.64 25.48
C ILE A 99 -8.53 -2.68 24.77
N LYS A 100 -7.82 -1.83 25.52
CA LYS A 100 -6.86 -0.87 24.95
C LYS A 100 -5.70 -1.57 24.25
N GLU A 101 -5.19 -2.66 24.81
CA GLU A 101 -4.16 -3.51 24.22
C GLU A 101 -4.65 -4.18 22.93
N PHE A 102 -5.90 -4.66 22.90
CA PHE A 102 -6.49 -5.23 21.69
C PHE A 102 -6.56 -4.22 20.55
N PHE A 103 -7.11 -3.03 20.76
CA PHE A 103 -7.21 -2.04 19.68
C PHE A 103 -5.89 -1.35 19.36
N GLY A 104 -5.00 -1.20 20.34
CA GLY A 104 -3.75 -0.46 20.19
C GLY A 104 -2.58 -1.26 19.61
N SER A 105 -2.52 -2.58 19.88
CA SER A 105 -1.34 -3.39 19.52
C SER A 105 -1.66 -4.74 18.86
N SER A 106 -2.93 -5.10 18.68
CA SER A 106 -3.27 -6.35 17.96
C SER A 106 -2.91 -6.26 16.49
N GLN A 107 -2.31 -7.33 15.94
CA GLN A 107 -2.05 -7.47 14.51
C GLN A 107 -3.32 -7.42 13.64
N LEU A 108 -4.49 -7.75 14.22
CA LEU A 108 -5.79 -7.71 13.55
C LEU A 108 -6.46 -6.32 13.65
N SER A 109 -5.98 -5.44 14.54
CA SER A 109 -6.42 -4.05 14.62
C SER A 109 -5.49 -3.20 13.75
N GLN A 110 -5.82 -3.10 12.46
CA GLN A 110 -4.98 -2.45 11.45
C GLN A 110 -5.44 -1.03 11.18
N PHE A 111 -4.49 -0.16 10.83
CA PHE A 111 -4.82 1.14 10.26
C PHE A 111 -5.56 0.94 8.94
N MET A 112 -6.70 1.58 8.81
CA MET A 112 -7.57 1.40 7.65
C MET A 112 -6.94 2.01 6.39
N ASP A 113 -6.68 1.17 5.39
CA ASP A 113 -6.37 1.56 4.01
C ASP A 113 -7.44 2.51 3.42
N GLN A 114 -7.20 3.82 3.48
CA GLN A 114 -8.09 4.89 3.01
C GLN A 114 -7.48 5.66 1.84
N HIS A 115 -7.09 4.96 0.78
CA HIS A 115 -6.71 5.62 -0.47
C HIS A 115 -7.95 6.09 -1.22
N ASN A 116 -8.93 5.21 -1.38
CA ASN A 116 -10.19 5.43 -2.08
C ASN A 116 -11.30 4.53 -1.50
N PRO A 117 -12.60 4.72 -1.84
CA PRO A 117 -13.68 3.94 -1.24
C PRO A 117 -13.59 2.42 -1.51
N LEU A 118 -12.99 1.99 -2.62
CA LEU A 118 -12.80 0.56 -2.91
C LEU A 118 -11.75 -0.06 -1.98
N SER A 119 -10.69 0.68 -1.65
CA SER A 119 -9.67 0.22 -0.68
C SER A 119 -10.29 0.02 0.69
N GLU A 120 -11.17 0.94 1.11
CA GLU A 120 -11.91 0.85 2.37
C GLU A 120 -12.80 -0.38 2.43
N LEU A 121 -13.60 -0.60 1.38
CA LEU A 121 -14.53 -1.72 1.30
C LEU A 121 -13.80 -3.07 1.26
N SER A 122 -12.74 -3.18 0.45
CA SER A 122 -11.90 -4.39 0.39
C SER A 122 -11.25 -4.67 1.75
N HIS A 123 -10.71 -3.66 2.44
CA HIS A 123 -10.10 -3.86 3.75
C HIS A 123 -11.11 -4.35 4.81
N LYS A 124 -12.32 -3.78 4.85
CA LYS A 124 -13.39 -4.24 5.75
C LYS A 124 -13.82 -5.70 5.50
N ARG A 125 -13.60 -6.23 4.28
CA ARG A 125 -13.95 -7.60 3.86
C ARG A 125 -12.75 -8.55 3.80
N ARG A 126 -11.59 -8.14 4.32
CA ARG A 126 -10.34 -8.90 4.31
C ARG A 126 -10.37 -10.04 5.34
N LEU A 127 -9.87 -11.20 4.94
CA LEU A 127 -9.68 -12.39 5.76
C LEU A 127 -8.18 -12.59 5.98
N SER A 128 -7.75 -12.72 7.24
CA SER A 128 -6.34 -12.94 7.61
C SER A 128 -6.18 -14.27 8.33
N ALA A 129 -5.32 -15.14 7.81
CA ALA A 129 -4.87 -16.36 8.49
C ALA A 129 -3.77 -16.08 9.54
N LEU A 130 -3.23 -14.85 9.56
CA LEU A 130 -2.21 -14.39 10.49
C LEU A 130 -2.83 -13.80 11.77
N GLY A 131 -2.11 -13.88 12.88
CA GLY A 131 -2.47 -13.25 14.15
C GLY A 131 -2.63 -14.24 15.31
N PRO A 132 -3.08 -13.78 16.48
CA PRO A 132 -3.24 -14.62 17.66
C PRO A 132 -4.18 -15.80 17.42
N GLY A 133 -3.65 -17.03 17.54
CA GLY A 133 -4.39 -18.27 17.26
C GLY A 133 -4.47 -18.66 15.77
N GLY A 134 -3.79 -17.91 14.90
CA GLY A 134 -3.56 -18.26 13.50
C GLY A 134 -2.13 -18.72 13.24
N LEU A 135 -1.68 -18.57 12.00
CA LEU A 135 -0.35 -18.95 11.55
C LEU A 135 0.63 -17.78 11.61
N THR A 136 1.93 -18.11 11.70
CA THR A 136 3.01 -17.16 11.39
C THR A 136 3.44 -17.35 9.95
N ARG A 137 4.03 -16.30 9.36
CA ARG A 137 4.50 -16.33 7.97
C ARG A 137 5.48 -17.48 7.69
N ASP A 138 6.39 -17.74 8.62
CA ASP A 138 7.45 -18.76 8.47
C ASP A 138 6.94 -20.19 8.65
N ARG A 139 5.81 -20.37 9.35
CA ARG A 139 5.18 -21.69 9.54
C ARG A 139 4.17 -22.03 8.44
N ALA A 140 3.74 -21.03 7.67
CA ALA A 140 2.75 -21.22 6.62
C ALA A 140 3.42 -21.80 5.36
N GLY A 141 3.25 -23.10 5.16
CA GLY A 141 3.68 -23.84 3.98
C GLY A 141 2.91 -23.44 2.71
N TYR A 142 3.23 -24.14 1.61
CA TYR A 142 2.62 -23.90 0.30
C TYR A 142 1.12 -24.25 0.27
N GLU A 143 0.73 -25.41 0.81
CA GLU A 143 -0.65 -25.94 0.77
C GLU A 143 -1.68 -24.95 1.32
N VAL A 144 -1.37 -24.32 2.46
CA VAL A 144 -2.25 -23.33 3.11
C VAL A 144 -2.45 -22.06 2.26
N ARG A 145 -1.51 -21.75 1.38
CA ARG A 145 -1.52 -20.55 0.53
C ARG A 145 -2.22 -20.79 -0.80
N ASP A 146 -2.40 -22.06 -1.19
CA ASP A 146 -2.99 -22.41 -2.47
C ASP A 146 -4.51 -22.20 -2.48
N VAL A 147 -5.10 -22.20 -3.67
CA VAL A 147 -6.54 -22.07 -3.86
C VAL A 147 -7.18 -23.45 -3.71
N HIS A 148 -8.00 -23.60 -2.67
CA HIS A 148 -8.76 -24.80 -2.41
C HIS A 148 -10.14 -24.77 -3.10
N TYR A 149 -10.69 -25.92 -3.51
CA TYR A 149 -11.95 -25.97 -4.27
C TYR A 149 -13.15 -25.39 -3.49
N THR A 150 -13.14 -25.51 -2.16
CA THR A 150 -14.21 -24.93 -1.32
C THR A 150 -14.18 -23.41 -1.22
N HIS A 151 -13.13 -22.75 -1.73
CA HIS A 151 -13.10 -21.28 -1.81
C HIS A 151 -14.20 -20.73 -2.73
N TYR A 152 -14.72 -21.55 -3.66
CA TYR A 152 -15.76 -21.15 -4.61
C TYR A 152 -16.97 -20.49 -3.91
N GLY A 153 -17.28 -19.25 -4.31
CA GLY A 153 -18.37 -18.46 -3.72
C GLY A 153 -18.11 -17.88 -2.32
N ARG A 154 -17.02 -18.27 -1.66
CA ARG A 154 -16.72 -17.95 -0.25
C ARG A 154 -15.52 -17.01 -0.12
N MET A 155 -14.40 -17.37 -0.73
CA MET A 155 -13.18 -16.56 -0.74
C MET A 155 -12.72 -16.35 -2.18
N CYS A 156 -12.31 -15.13 -2.51
CA CYS A 156 -11.89 -14.82 -3.87
C CYS A 156 -10.57 -15.52 -4.21
N PRO A 157 -10.50 -16.27 -5.32
CA PRO A 157 -9.26 -16.95 -5.74
C PRO A 157 -8.23 -16.01 -6.38
N ILE A 158 -8.61 -14.77 -6.70
CA ILE A 158 -7.77 -13.81 -7.44
C ILE A 158 -7.22 -12.72 -6.52
N GLU A 159 -8.03 -12.16 -5.62
CA GLU A 159 -7.64 -10.98 -4.84
C GLU A 159 -6.81 -11.35 -3.60
N THR A 160 -5.50 -11.50 -3.79
CA THR A 160 -4.51 -11.70 -2.73
C THR A 160 -3.26 -10.84 -2.97
N PRO A 161 -2.47 -10.46 -1.93
CA PRO A 161 -1.22 -9.73 -2.12
C PRO A 161 -0.15 -10.57 -2.84
N GLU A 162 0.65 -9.94 -3.72
CA GLU A 162 1.76 -10.60 -4.45
C GLU A 162 3.00 -10.90 -3.58
N GLY A 163 3.08 -10.29 -2.39
CA GLY A 163 4.25 -10.36 -1.52
C GLY A 163 4.30 -11.61 -0.63
N PRO A 164 5.04 -11.55 0.51
CA PRO A 164 5.20 -12.70 1.41
C PRO A 164 3.88 -13.18 2.07
N ASN A 165 2.81 -12.40 1.94
CA ASN A 165 1.48 -12.72 2.47
C ASN A 165 0.53 -13.37 1.44
N ILE A 166 1.02 -13.74 0.25
CA ILE A 166 0.23 -14.43 -0.76
C ILE A 166 -0.49 -15.65 -0.17
N GLY A 167 -1.79 -15.76 -0.43
CA GLY A 167 -2.68 -16.82 0.06
C GLY A 167 -3.04 -16.74 1.56
N LEU A 168 -2.32 -15.96 2.37
CA LEU A 168 -2.59 -15.79 3.81
C LEU A 168 -3.52 -14.62 4.10
N ILE A 169 -3.60 -13.69 3.17
CA ILE A 169 -4.57 -12.60 3.16
C ILE A 169 -5.43 -12.78 1.92
N ASN A 170 -6.71 -13.05 2.14
CA ASN A 170 -7.71 -13.23 1.10
C ASN A 170 -8.86 -12.24 1.32
N ASN A 171 -9.76 -12.15 0.36
CA ASN A 171 -10.96 -11.32 0.49
C ASN A 171 -12.22 -12.19 0.38
N LEU A 172 -13.24 -11.80 1.14
CA LEU A 172 -14.56 -12.41 1.07
C LEU A 172 -15.16 -12.18 -0.32
N SER A 173 -15.68 -13.24 -0.96
CA SER A 173 -16.36 -13.13 -2.25
C SER A 173 -17.61 -12.25 -2.16
N SER A 174 -18.14 -11.83 -3.32
CA SER A 174 -19.23 -10.84 -3.40
C SER A 174 -20.47 -11.23 -2.58
N TYR A 175 -20.92 -12.49 -2.67
CA TYR A 175 -22.06 -13.00 -1.90
C TYR A 175 -21.67 -13.80 -0.66
N GLY A 176 -20.38 -13.94 -0.34
CA GLY A 176 -19.94 -14.68 0.83
C GLY A 176 -20.53 -14.10 2.12
N HIS A 177 -21.11 -14.95 2.97
CA HIS A 177 -21.75 -14.56 4.22
C HIS A 177 -21.29 -15.45 5.38
N LEU A 178 -21.23 -14.94 6.60
CA LEU A 178 -20.84 -15.71 7.78
C LEU A 178 -22.08 -16.21 8.52
N ASN A 179 -22.13 -17.51 8.80
CA ASN A 179 -23.17 -18.07 9.66
C ASN A 179 -22.89 -17.80 11.15
N LYS A 180 -23.84 -18.16 12.02
CA LYS A 180 -23.74 -17.97 13.48
C LYS A 180 -22.55 -18.70 14.14
N TYR A 181 -21.99 -19.71 13.48
CA TYR A 181 -20.85 -20.51 13.96
C TYR A 181 -19.50 -20.00 13.42
N GLY A 182 -19.50 -19.05 12.48
CA GLY A 182 -18.31 -18.47 11.87
C GLY A 182 -17.84 -19.17 10.59
N PHE A 183 -18.63 -20.07 10.01
CA PHE A 183 -18.33 -20.66 8.69
C PHE A 183 -18.88 -19.78 7.57
N ILE A 184 -18.17 -19.74 6.45
CA ILE A 184 -18.58 -18.96 5.28
C ILE A 184 -19.59 -19.80 4.47
N GLN A 185 -20.75 -19.18 4.19
CA GLN A 185 -21.80 -19.70 3.34
C GLN A 185 -21.88 -18.89 2.05
N THR A 186 -22.37 -19.53 1.00
CA THR A 186 -22.64 -18.91 -0.30
C THR A 186 -24.06 -19.30 -0.74
N PRO A 187 -24.78 -18.42 -1.46
CA PRO A 187 -26.15 -18.70 -1.84
C PRO A 187 -26.23 -19.55 -3.11
N TYR A 188 -27.22 -20.45 -3.15
CA TYR A 188 -27.54 -21.29 -4.30
C TYR A 188 -29.05 -21.31 -4.57
N ARG A 189 -29.43 -21.46 -5.84
CA ARG A 189 -30.82 -21.71 -6.25
C ARG A 189 -31.14 -23.19 -6.15
N LYS A 190 -32.23 -23.54 -5.50
CA LYS A 190 -32.67 -24.94 -5.35
C LYS A 190 -33.26 -25.48 -6.64
N VAL A 191 -32.83 -26.66 -7.05
CA VAL A 191 -33.44 -27.42 -8.15
C VAL A 191 -34.40 -28.44 -7.56
N ASP A 192 -35.65 -28.39 -7.97
CA ASP A 192 -36.64 -29.38 -7.54
C ASP A 192 -36.38 -30.70 -8.26
N ARG A 193 -36.02 -31.75 -7.52
CA ARG A 193 -35.72 -33.08 -8.06
C ARG A 193 -36.93 -33.74 -8.73
N GLU A 194 -38.15 -33.44 -8.32
CA GLU A 194 -39.36 -34.05 -8.91
C GLU A 194 -39.69 -33.45 -10.26
N THR A 195 -39.54 -32.12 -10.38
CA THR A 195 -39.93 -31.38 -11.59
C THR A 195 -38.75 -31.06 -12.52
N GLY A 196 -37.51 -31.17 -12.03
CA GLY A 196 -36.29 -30.77 -12.75
C GLY A 196 -36.18 -29.26 -12.98
N LYS A 197 -36.93 -28.45 -12.22
CA LYS A 197 -37.02 -27.00 -12.39
C LYS A 197 -36.11 -26.27 -11.42
N VAL A 198 -35.37 -25.29 -11.92
CA VAL A 198 -34.59 -24.37 -11.10
C VAL A 198 -35.54 -23.35 -10.48
N THR A 199 -35.69 -23.39 -9.17
CA THR A 199 -36.59 -22.49 -8.44
C THR A 199 -35.94 -21.13 -8.17
N ASN A 200 -36.73 -20.18 -7.65
CA ASN A 200 -36.24 -18.89 -7.14
C ASN A 200 -35.98 -18.95 -5.62
N GLU A 201 -36.07 -20.13 -5.00
CA GLU A 201 -35.73 -20.34 -3.59
C GLU A 201 -34.20 -20.34 -3.46
N ILE A 202 -33.68 -19.41 -2.64
CA ILE A 202 -32.25 -19.28 -2.36
C ILE A 202 -31.94 -19.97 -1.03
N VAL A 203 -31.01 -20.93 -1.08
CA VAL A 203 -30.51 -21.66 0.09
C VAL A 203 -29.03 -21.33 0.29
N TRP A 204 -28.65 -21.06 1.53
CA TRP A 204 -27.27 -20.75 1.92
C TRP A 204 -26.59 -22.02 2.42
N LEU A 205 -25.53 -22.46 1.74
CA LEU A 205 -24.82 -23.69 2.09
C LEU A 205 -23.41 -23.40 2.61
N THR A 206 -23.01 -24.07 3.70
CA THR A 206 -21.60 -24.14 4.13
C THR A 206 -20.79 -25.03 3.18
N ALA A 207 -19.47 -25.08 3.36
CA ALA A 207 -18.60 -25.89 2.51
C ALA A 207 -18.85 -27.39 2.66
N ASP A 208 -19.06 -27.85 3.90
CA ASP A 208 -19.42 -29.23 4.25
C ASP A 208 -20.81 -29.63 3.73
N GLU A 209 -21.79 -28.72 3.80
CA GLU A 209 -23.13 -28.97 3.24
C GLU A 209 -23.09 -29.04 1.70
N GLU A 210 -22.30 -28.19 1.02
CA GLU A 210 -22.18 -28.20 -0.45
C GLU A 210 -21.63 -29.53 -0.99
N ASP A 211 -20.72 -30.18 -0.27
CA ASP A 211 -20.09 -31.44 -0.68
C ASP A 211 -21.05 -32.63 -0.79
N GLU A 212 -22.25 -32.54 -0.20
CA GLU A 212 -23.30 -33.57 -0.31
C GLU A 212 -24.10 -33.46 -1.62
N TYR A 213 -23.97 -32.35 -2.35
CA TYR A 213 -24.83 -32.02 -3.48
C TYR A 213 -24.06 -31.84 -4.79
N THR A 214 -24.77 -31.94 -5.92
CA THR A 214 -24.24 -31.57 -7.23
C THR A 214 -24.74 -30.19 -7.62
N VAL A 215 -23.83 -29.26 -7.87
CA VAL A 215 -24.16 -27.85 -8.17
C VAL A 215 -23.83 -27.51 -9.63
N ALA A 216 -24.82 -27.01 -10.37
CA ALA A 216 -24.65 -26.53 -11.75
C ALA A 216 -24.14 -25.08 -11.81
N GLN A 217 -23.42 -24.75 -12.89
CA GLN A 217 -22.92 -23.40 -13.14
C GLN A 217 -24.04 -22.40 -13.43
N ALA A 218 -23.80 -21.11 -13.11
CA ALA A 218 -24.78 -20.04 -13.26
C ALA A 218 -25.18 -19.76 -14.72
N ASN A 219 -24.27 -20.01 -15.66
CA ASN A 219 -24.45 -19.79 -17.11
C ASN A 219 -25.15 -20.96 -17.82
N SER A 220 -25.61 -21.97 -17.08
CA SER A 220 -26.37 -23.08 -17.66
C SER A 220 -27.67 -22.56 -18.29
N LYS A 221 -27.91 -22.88 -19.56
CA LYS A 221 -29.10 -22.41 -20.29
C LYS A 221 -30.36 -23.03 -19.72
N LEU A 222 -31.33 -22.18 -19.36
CA LEU A 222 -32.65 -22.59 -18.88
C LEU A 222 -33.73 -22.29 -19.93
N ASN A 223 -34.72 -23.16 -20.01
CA ASN A 223 -35.96 -22.93 -20.75
C ASN A 223 -36.85 -21.91 -20.01
N ALA A 224 -37.83 -21.35 -20.72
CA ALA A 224 -38.76 -20.37 -20.14
C ALA A 224 -39.59 -20.92 -18.95
N ASP A 225 -39.71 -22.25 -18.83
CA ASP A 225 -40.40 -22.92 -17.72
C ASP A 225 -39.48 -23.23 -16.51
N GLY A 226 -38.21 -22.83 -16.58
CA GLY A 226 -37.19 -23.02 -15.55
C GLY A 226 -36.47 -24.37 -15.58
N THR A 227 -36.72 -25.23 -16.57
CA THR A 227 -35.96 -26.48 -16.75
C THR A 227 -34.64 -26.25 -17.48
N PHE A 228 -33.67 -27.15 -17.34
CA PHE A 228 -32.43 -27.08 -18.13
C PHE A 228 -32.72 -27.31 -19.63
N ALA A 229 -32.14 -26.48 -20.48
CA ALA A 229 -32.27 -26.61 -21.94
C ALA A 229 -31.52 -27.84 -22.48
N GLU A 230 -30.41 -28.21 -21.81
CA GLU A 230 -29.55 -29.33 -22.17
C GLU A 230 -29.75 -30.51 -21.22
N LYS A 231 -29.59 -31.74 -21.73
CA LYS A 231 -29.78 -32.97 -20.94
C LYS A 231 -28.62 -33.26 -19.98
N VAL A 232 -27.45 -32.75 -20.33
CA VAL A 232 -26.23 -32.78 -19.52
C VAL A 232 -25.80 -31.33 -19.33
N VAL A 233 -25.36 -31.01 -18.12
CA VAL A 233 -24.93 -29.67 -17.75
C VAL A 233 -23.61 -29.74 -16.99
N MET A 234 -22.79 -28.71 -17.14
CA MET A 234 -21.56 -28.61 -16.36
C MET A 234 -21.90 -28.37 -14.90
N GLY A 235 -21.40 -29.27 -14.04
CA GLY A 235 -21.61 -29.20 -12.61
C GLY A 235 -20.34 -29.54 -11.84
N ARG A 236 -20.42 -29.34 -10.53
CA ARG A 236 -19.37 -29.68 -9.58
C ARG A 236 -19.89 -30.56 -8.47
N HIS A 237 -19.07 -31.51 -8.03
CA HIS A 237 -19.30 -32.33 -6.85
C HIS A 237 -17.95 -32.67 -6.20
N GLN A 238 -17.74 -32.29 -4.94
CA GLN A 238 -16.52 -32.57 -4.16
C GLN A 238 -15.21 -32.22 -4.91
N GLY A 239 -15.19 -31.04 -5.54
CA GLY A 239 -14.05 -30.54 -6.31
C GLY A 239 -13.88 -31.12 -7.72
N VAL A 240 -14.69 -32.12 -8.11
CA VAL A 240 -14.67 -32.68 -9.47
C VAL A 240 -15.63 -31.90 -10.36
N ASN A 241 -15.08 -31.27 -11.39
CA ASN A 241 -15.85 -30.54 -12.41
C ASN A 241 -16.04 -31.44 -13.63
N GLN A 242 -17.27 -31.83 -13.91
CA GLN A 242 -17.62 -32.69 -15.05
C GLN A 242 -19.06 -32.42 -15.53
N GLU A 243 -19.44 -33.06 -16.62
CA GLU A 243 -20.81 -33.05 -17.11
C GLU A 243 -21.67 -34.00 -16.28
N TYR A 244 -22.76 -33.48 -15.72
CA TYR A 244 -23.74 -34.25 -14.97
C TYR A 244 -25.07 -34.27 -15.73
N PRO A 245 -25.83 -35.37 -15.67
CA PRO A 245 -27.22 -35.36 -16.12
C PRO A 245 -28.02 -34.27 -15.40
N ALA A 246 -28.85 -33.51 -16.12
CA ALA A 246 -29.66 -32.45 -15.54
C ALA A 246 -30.57 -32.95 -14.40
N SER A 247 -30.93 -34.25 -14.40
CA SER A 247 -31.72 -34.90 -13.35
C SER A 247 -30.96 -35.16 -12.05
N SER A 248 -29.62 -35.13 -12.05
CA SER A 248 -28.81 -35.34 -10.84
C SER A 248 -28.35 -34.03 -10.20
N VAL A 249 -28.71 -32.88 -10.76
CA VAL A 249 -28.37 -31.55 -10.22
C VAL A 249 -29.33 -31.18 -9.11
N ASP A 250 -28.78 -30.76 -7.97
CA ASP A 250 -29.53 -30.38 -6.78
C ASP A 250 -29.67 -28.87 -6.62
N TYR A 251 -28.62 -28.15 -6.99
CA TYR A 251 -28.52 -26.71 -6.84
C TYR A 251 -27.90 -26.08 -8.08
N MET A 252 -28.10 -24.78 -8.24
CA MET A 252 -27.48 -23.97 -9.29
C MET A 252 -26.93 -22.69 -8.66
N ASP A 253 -25.79 -22.22 -9.17
CA ASP A 253 -25.21 -20.93 -8.80
C ASP A 253 -26.20 -19.77 -9.01
N VAL A 254 -26.14 -18.74 -8.15
CA VAL A 254 -27.03 -17.57 -8.26
C VAL A 254 -26.56 -16.61 -9.34
N SER A 255 -25.25 -16.38 -9.42
CA SER A 255 -24.67 -15.40 -10.34
C SER A 255 -23.22 -15.74 -10.64
N PRO A 256 -22.72 -15.53 -11.88
CA PRO A 256 -21.32 -15.79 -12.22
C PRO A 256 -20.33 -14.97 -11.39
N LYS A 257 -20.69 -13.73 -11.00
CA LYS A 257 -19.85 -12.86 -10.15
C LYS A 257 -19.71 -13.34 -8.70
N GLN A 258 -20.43 -14.40 -8.29
CA GLN A 258 -20.40 -14.88 -6.91
C GLN A 258 -19.03 -15.39 -6.47
N VAL A 259 -18.20 -15.81 -7.40
CA VAL A 259 -16.88 -16.41 -7.13
C VAL A 259 -15.85 -15.36 -6.75
N VAL A 260 -15.96 -14.15 -7.28
CA VAL A 260 -14.96 -13.09 -7.15
C VAL A 260 -15.33 -12.08 -6.06
N ALA A 261 -14.30 -11.41 -5.52
CA ALA A 261 -14.46 -10.30 -4.58
C ALA A 261 -14.89 -9.01 -5.30
N VAL A 262 -15.32 -8.01 -4.52
CA VAL A 262 -15.89 -6.75 -5.04
C VAL A 262 -14.90 -6.00 -5.94
N ALA A 263 -13.61 -5.91 -5.57
CA ALA A 263 -12.61 -5.20 -6.39
C ALA A 263 -12.33 -5.91 -7.72
N THR A 264 -12.26 -7.25 -7.69
CA THR A 264 -12.12 -8.07 -8.90
C THR A 264 -13.38 -7.99 -9.77
N ALA A 265 -14.56 -7.90 -9.18
CA ALA A 265 -15.83 -7.75 -9.89
C ALA A 265 -15.99 -6.40 -10.62
N CYS A 266 -15.13 -5.41 -10.34
CA CYS A 266 -15.09 -4.11 -11.05
C CYS A 266 -14.20 -4.12 -12.31
N ILE A 267 -13.63 -5.28 -12.69
CA ILE A 267 -12.82 -5.43 -13.89
C ILE A 267 -13.72 -5.94 -15.04
N PRO A 268 -13.96 -5.15 -16.10
CA PRO A 268 -14.69 -5.62 -17.27
C PRO A 268 -13.86 -6.67 -18.02
N PHE A 269 -14.51 -7.58 -18.77
CA PHE A 269 -13.82 -8.60 -19.58
C PHE A 269 -12.81 -9.46 -18.82
N LEU A 270 -13.03 -9.68 -17.52
CA LEU A 270 -12.13 -10.44 -16.65
C LEU A 270 -11.86 -11.85 -17.20
N GLU A 271 -12.84 -12.47 -17.85
CA GLU A 271 -12.73 -13.78 -18.49
C GLU A 271 -11.70 -13.85 -19.63
N ASN A 272 -11.21 -12.71 -20.11
CA ASN A 272 -10.20 -12.60 -21.17
C ASN A 272 -8.81 -12.21 -20.65
N ASP A 273 -8.64 -12.18 -19.33
CA ASP A 273 -7.38 -11.87 -18.67
C ASP A 273 -6.78 -13.09 -17.96
N ASP A 274 -5.47 -13.23 -18.03
CA ASP A 274 -4.73 -14.17 -17.17
C ASP A 274 -4.89 -13.81 -15.68
N SER A 275 -5.03 -14.84 -14.84
CA SER A 275 -5.27 -14.70 -13.40
C SER A 275 -4.21 -13.85 -12.69
N ASN A 276 -2.94 -13.89 -13.12
CA ASN A 276 -1.90 -13.07 -12.51
C ASN A 276 -2.12 -11.58 -12.80
N ARG A 277 -2.64 -11.25 -13.99
CA ARG A 277 -2.94 -9.87 -14.39
C ARG A 277 -4.22 -9.36 -13.75
N ALA A 278 -5.23 -10.22 -13.63
CA ALA A 278 -6.44 -9.94 -12.87
C ALA A 278 -6.12 -9.61 -11.40
N LEU A 279 -5.22 -10.38 -10.77
CA LEU A 279 -4.75 -10.15 -9.39
C LEU A 279 -4.10 -8.77 -9.26
N MET A 280 -3.18 -8.44 -10.17
CA MET A 280 -2.54 -7.13 -10.20
C MET A 280 -3.57 -6.01 -10.41
N GLY A 281 -4.53 -6.21 -11.32
CA GLY A 281 -5.61 -5.27 -11.62
C GLY A 281 -6.47 -4.94 -10.40
N ALA A 282 -6.96 -5.96 -9.70
CA ALA A 282 -7.73 -5.80 -8.47
C ALA A 282 -6.92 -5.08 -7.37
N ASN A 283 -5.64 -5.44 -7.21
CA ASN A 283 -4.75 -4.81 -6.23
C ASN A 283 -4.46 -3.34 -6.54
N MET A 284 -4.25 -2.99 -7.82
CA MET A 284 -3.92 -1.63 -8.23
C MET A 284 -5.12 -0.68 -8.17
N GLN A 285 -6.34 -1.16 -8.39
CA GLN A 285 -7.54 -0.33 -8.20
C GLN A 285 -7.64 0.23 -6.76
N ARG A 286 -7.24 -0.55 -5.74
CA ARG A 286 -7.20 -0.09 -4.34
C ARG A 286 -6.12 0.96 -4.06
N GLN A 287 -5.16 1.12 -4.98
CA GLN A 287 -4.07 2.08 -4.89
C GLN A 287 -4.37 3.38 -5.66
N ALA A 288 -5.53 3.47 -6.32
CA ALA A 288 -5.97 4.64 -7.05
C ALA A 288 -6.08 5.87 -6.13
N VAL A 289 -5.59 7.01 -6.60
CA VAL A 289 -5.71 8.28 -5.88
C VAL A 289 -6.97 9.00 -6.31
N PRO A 290 -7.78 9.55 -5.36
CA PRO A 290 -8.89 10.41 -5.69
C PRO A 290 -8.44 11.65 -6.47
N LEU A 291 -9.04 11.82 -7.64
CA LEU A 291 -8.79 12.96 -8.51
C LEU A 291 -9.69 14.13 -8.10
N ILE A 292 -9.31 15.35 -8.48
CA ILE A 292 -10.14 16.53 -8.28
C ILE A 292 -11.47 16.35 -8.99
N ASN A 293 -11.50 15.83 -10.22
CA ASN A 293 -12.74 15.65 -10.97
C ASN A 293 -12.83 14.22 -11.51
N PRO A 294 -13.24 13.24 -10.69
CA PRO A 294 -13.32 11.84 -11.11
C PRO A 294 -14.40 11.67 -12.21
N LYS A 295 -14.20 10.67 -13.07
CA LYS A 295 -15.16 10.31 -14.12
C LYS A 295 -15.54 8.84 -14.09
N ALA A 296 -16.84 8.54 -14.18
CA ALA A 296 -17.33 7.17 -14.28
C ALA A 296 -16.80 6.50 -15.56
N PRO A 297 -16.49 5.20 -15.53
CA PRO A 297 -15.98 4.50 -16.70
C PRO A 297 -17.06 4.42 -17.80
N TYR A 298 -16.67 4.55 -19.07
CA TYR A 298 -17.59 4.25 -20.18
C TYR A 298 -17.94 2.76 -20.26
N VAL A 299 -16.98 1.90 -19.89
CA VAL A 299 -17.14 0.44 -19.82
C VAL A 299 -17.04 0.02 -18.36
N GLY A 300 -18.17 -0.12 -17.67
CA GLY A 300 -18.24 -0.61 -16.29
C GLY A 300 -18.62 -2.09 -16.21
N THR A 301 -18.83 -2.60 -15.00
CA THR A 301 -19.41 -3.95 -14.77
C THR A 301 -20.79 -3.91 -14.10
N GLY A 302 -21.21 -2.73 -13.64
CA GLY A 302 -22.40 -2.53 -12.82
C GLY A 302 -22.16 -2.81 -11.33
N MET A 303 -20.95 -3.23 -10.94
CA MET A 303 -20.56 -3.37 -9.54
C MET A 303 -20.20 -2.01 -8.91
N GLU A 304 -19.87 -1.02 -9.73
CA GLU A 304 -19.43 0.32 -9.33
C GLU A 304 -20.48 1.03 -8.47
N TYR A 305 -21.76 0.96 -8.83
CA TYR A 305 -22.86 1.54 -8.06
C TYR A 305 -22.97 0.89 -6.65
N GLN A 306 -22.98 -0.44 -6.60
CA GLN A 306 -23.10 -1.16 -5.33
C GLN A 306 -21.88 -0.94 -4.43
N ALA A 307 -20.68 -0.96 -5.01
CA ALA A 307 -19.44 -0.71 -4.29
C ALA A 307 -19.39 0.72 -3.72
N ALA A 308 -19.89 1.71 -4.47
CA ALA A 308 -19.98 3.08 -4.00
C ALA A 308 -20.95 3.22 -2.83
N HIS A 309 -22.15 2.65 -2.96
CA HIS A 309 -23.19 2.65 -1.93
C HIS A 309 -22.70 2.01 -0.63
N ASP A 310 -22.10 0.81 -0.70
CA ASP A 310 -21.72 0.03 0.48
C ASP A 310 -20.38 0.45 1.11
N SER A 311 -19.57 1.26 0.41
CA SER A 311 -18.30 1.76 0.95
C SER A 311 -18.48 2.59 2.24
N GLY A 312 -19.62 3.27 2.35
CA GLY A 312 -19.91 4.27 3.38
C GLY A 312 -19.24 5.62 3.13
N ALA A 313 -18.70 5.86 1.93
CA ALA A 313 -18.04 7.11 1.59
C ALA A 313 -18.98 8.19 1.01
N ALA A 314 -20.07 7.76 0.38
CA ALA A 314 -21.15 8.63 -0.03
C ALA A 314 -22.09 8.93 1.14
N VAL A 315 -22.88 9.99 1.00
CA VAL A 315 -23.97 10.31 1.94
C VAL A 315 -25.27 9.76 1.36
N ILE A 316 -25.94 8.90 2.12
CA ILE A 316 -27.15 8.18 1.70
C ILE A 316 -28.35 8.63 2.53
N ALA A 317 -29.49 8.82 1.87
CA ALA A 317 -30.76 9.17 2.48
C ALA A 317 -31.26 8.06 3.42
N GLN A 318 -31.54 8.40 4.67
CA GLN A 318 -32.04 7.44 5.67
C GLN A 318 -33.55 7.22 5.59
N TYR A 319 -34.26 8.20 5.04
CA TYR A 319 -35.72 8.24 4.96
C TYR A 319 -36.17 8.96 3.70
N ASP A 320 -37.37 8.63 3.25
CA ASP A 320 -38.01 9.29 2.12
C ASP A 320 -38.36 10.74 2.47
N GLY A 321 -38.17 11.65 1.52
CA GLY A 321 -38.53 13.04 1.74
C GLY A 321 -38.19 13.95 0.57
N LYS A 322 -38.45 15.24 0.76
CA LYS A 322 -38.17 16.27 -0.23
C LYS A 322 -37.02 17.15 0.21
N VAL A 323 -36.05 17.39 -0.67
CA VAL A 323 -34.92 18.28 -0.41
C VAL A 323 -35.42 19.72 -0.31
N THR A 324 -35.25 20.31 0.87
CA THR A 324 -35.64 21.70 1.15
C THR A 324 -34.48 22.67 1.09
N TYR A 325 -33.26 22.19 1.36
CA TYR A 325 -32.04 22.97 1.30
C TYR A 325 -30.89 22.08 0.83
N ALA A 326 -30.04 22.59 -0.05
CA ALA A 326 -28.84 21.91 -0.51
C ALA A 326 -27.75 22.94 -0.80
N ASP A 327 -26.62 22.84 -0.09
CA ASP A 327 -25.40 23.57 -0.40
C ASP A 327 -24.18 22.62 -0.39
N ALA A 328 -22.97 23.18 -0.37
CA ALA A 328 -21.74 22.39 -0.40
C ALA A 328 -21.38 21.73 0.95
N ASP A 329 -21.97 22.17 2.06
CA ASP A 329 -21.62 21.81 3.45
C ASP A 329 -22.72 21.01 4.16
N LYS A 330 -24.00 21.19 3.78
CA LYS A 330 -25.15 20.47 4.31
C LYS A 330 -26.30 20.34 3.31
N VAL A 331 -27.12 19.31 3.53
CA VAL A 331 -28.39 19.08 2.82
C VAL A 331 -29.48 18.82 3.85
N GLU A 332 -30.65 19.43 3.66
CA GLU A 332 -31.81 19.26 4.53
C GLU A 332 -32.97 18.61 3.77
N VAL A 333 -33.37 17.42 4.19
CA VAL A 333 -34.46 16.64 3.62
C VAL A 333 -35.64 16.67 4.58
N ARG A 334 -36.79 17.15 4.09
CA ARG A 334 -38.03 17.18 4.86
C ARG A 334 -38.87 15.95 4.55
N ARG A 335 -39.17 15.18 5.58
CA ARG A 335 -40.05 14.01 5.47
C ARG A 335 -41.52 14.41 5.36
N GLU A 336 -42.36 13.47 4.99
CA GLU A 336 -43.82 13.68 4.94
C GLU A 336 -44.44 13.99 6.32
N ASP A 337 -43.85 13.47 7.40
CA ASP A 337 -44.28 13.74 8.79
C ASP A 337 -43.90 15.15 9.30
N GLY A 338 -43.18 15.93 8.48
CA GLY A 338 -42.71 17.28 8.81
C GLY A 338 -41.38 17.33 9.55
N SER A 339 -40.77 16.19 9.89
CA SER A 339 -39.41 16.14 10.45
C SER A 339 -38.35 16.50 9.41
N LEU A 340 -37.23 17.04 9.89
CA LEU A 340 -36.13 17.54 9.05
C LEU A 340 -34.86 16.75 9.34
N ASP A 341 -34.38 16.01 8.35
CA ASP A 341 -33.08 15.35 8.39
C ASP A 341 -32.01 16.29 7.85
N VAL A 342 -30.95 16.49 8.62
CA VAL A 342 -29.80 17.33 8.25
C VAL A 342 -28.60 16.43 8.02
N TYR A 343 -28.14 16.40 6.78
CA TYR A 343 -26.95 15.67 6.36
C TYR A 343 -25.78 16.64 6.23
N HIS A 344 -24.66 16.36 6.92
CA HIS A 344 -23.44 17.16 6.85
C HIS A 344 -22.46 16.57 5.83
N ILE A 345 -21.95 17.43 4.94
CA ILE A 345 -21.05 17.06 3.85
C ILE A 345 -19.60 17.30 4.27
N GLN A 346 -18.76 16.29 4.16
CA GLN A 346 -17.34 16.38 4.54
C GLN A 346 -16.51 17.05 3.43
N LYS A 347 -15.80 18.13 3.76
CA LYS A 347 -14.97 18.90 2.81
C LYS A 347 -13.50 18.81 3.16
N PHE A 348 -12.68 18.41 2.18
CA PHE A 348 -11.22 18.40 2.26
C PHE A 348 -10.67 17.85 3.59
N ARG A 349 -11.22 16.73 4.06
CA ARG A 349 -10.72 16.02 5.23
C ARG A 349 -9.51 15.18 4.82
N ARG A 350 -8.48 15.12 5.67
CA ARG A 350 -7.33 14.23 5.47
C ARG A 350 -7.73 12.76 5.69
N SER A 351 -7.39 11.90 4.73
CA SER A 351 -7.47 10.44 4.90
C SER A 351 -6.23 9.89 5.61
N ASN A 352 -6.26 8.63 6.07
CA ASN A 352 -5.08 7.99 6.66
C ASN A 352 -3.86 7.99 5.72
N SER A 353 -4.09 7.88 4.41
CA SER A 353 -3.05 7.86 3.37
C SER A 353 -2.66 9.26 2.88
N GLY A 354 -3.15 10.33 3.52
CA GLY A 354 -2.85 11.72 3.14
C GLY A 354 -3.56 12.20 1.88
N THR A 355 -4.55 11.47 1.35
CA THR A 355 -5.39 11.91 0.24
C THR A 355 -6.53 12.80 0.75
N ALA A 356 -7.08 13.64 -0.14
CA ALA A 356 -8.24 14.46 0.17
C ALA A 356 -9.54 13.65 0.12
N TYR A 357 -10.21 13.54 1.26
CA TYR A 357 -11.56 13.04 1.39
C TYR A 357 -12.54 14.20 1.24
N ASN A 358 -13.20 14.27 0.09
CA ASN A 358 -14.07 15.40 -0.25
C ASN A 358 -15.38 14.90 -0.86
N GLN A 359 -16.49 15.29 -0.23
CA GLN A 359 -17.84 14.97 -0.69
C GLN A 359 -18.44 16.11 -1.53
N ARG A 360 -19.30 15.73 -2.47
CA ARG A 360 -19.98 16.64 -3.42
C ARG A 360 -21.47 16.38 -3.42
N THR A 361 -22.24 17.40 -3.09
CA THR A 361 -23.70 17.35 -3.11
C THR A 361 -24.21 17.04 -4.53
N LEU A 362 -25.04 16.02 -4.65
CA LEU A 362 -25.66 15.59 -5.90
C LEU A 362 -27.07 16.16 -6.07
N VAL A 363 -27.86 16.09 -5.00
CA VAL A 363 -29.27 16.48 -5.01
C VAL A 363 -29.44 18.00 -5.06
N LYS A 364 -30.54 18.44 -5.67
CA LYS A 364 -30.94 19.84 -5.80
C LYS A 364 -32.16 20.12 -4.95
N VAL A 365 -32.35 21.40 -4.61
CA VAL A 365 -33.55 21.85 -3.89
C VAL A 365 -34.79 21.54 -4.72
N GLY A 366 -35.73 20.82 -4.11
CA GLY A 366 -36.97 20.39 -4.75
C GLY A 366 -37.00 18.92 -5.16
N ASP A 367 -35.87 18.23 -5.17
CA ASP A 367 -35.79 16.80 -5.50
C ASP A 367 -36.52 15.96 -4.44
N VAL A 368 -37.15 14.87 -4.88
CA VAL A 368 -37.74 13.85 -4.01
C VAL A 368 -36.73 12.71 -3.93
N VAL A 369 -36.34 12.34 -2.72
CA VAL A 369 -35.37 11.29 -2.44
C VAL A 369 -36.05 10.16 -1.70
N GLU A 370 -35.71 8.93 -2.07
CA GLU A 370 -36.11 7.71 -1.38
C GLU A 370 -35.01 7.25 -0.43
N LYS A 371 -35.37 6.46 0.58
CA LYS A 371 -34.41 5.81 1.46
C LYS A 371 -33.47 4.94 0.65
N GLY A 372 -32.17 5.23 0.74
CA GLY A 372 -31.12 4.56 -0.03
C GLY A 372 -30.56 5.42 -1.17
N ASP A 373 -31.19 6.55 -1.51
CA ASP A 373 -30.69 7.43 -2.55
C ASP A 373 -29.42 8.18 -2.14
N PHE A 374 -28.58 8.47 -3.13
CA PHE A 374 -27.37 9.27 -2.95
C PHE A 374 -27.71 10.75 -2.77
N ILE A 375 -27.38 11.30 -1.61
CA ILE A 375 -27.46 12.74 -1.31
C ILE A 375 -26.19 13.46 -1.80
N ALA A 376 -25.03 12.85 -1.57
CA ALA A 376 -23.74 13.39 -1.97
C ALA A 376 -22.74 12.28 -2.31
N ASP A 377 -21.97 12.50 -3.36
CA ASP A 377 -20.85 11.64 -3.75
C ASP A 377 -19.68 11.79 -2.77
N GLY A 378 -18.95 10.70 -2.59
CA GLY A 378 -17.67 10.65 -1.89
C GLY A 378 -16.46 10.96 -2.78
N PRO A 379 -15.23 10.76 -2.26
CA PRO A 379 -14.03 10.78 -3.10
C PRO A 379 -14.08 9.65 -4.13
N SER A 380 -13.57 9.89 -5.34
CA SER A 380 -13.59 8.89 -6.43
C SER A 380 -14.99 8.35 -6.77
N MET A 381 -15.99 9.22 -6.80
CA MET A 381 -17.36 8.89 -7.22
C MET A 381 -17.89 9.93 -8.21
N GLU A 382 -18.76 9.49 -9.13
CA GLU A 382 -19.55 10.37 -9.99
C GLU A 382 -20.97 9.80 -10.13
N ASN A 383 -21.98 10.57 -9.71
CA ASN A 383 -23.40 10.21 -9.78
C ASN A 383 -23.73 8.88 -9.08
N GLY A 384 -23.12 8.61 -7.93
CA GLY A 384 -23.34 7.37 -7.17
C GLY A 384 -22.56 6.16 -7.68
N GLU A 385 -21.73 6.29 -8.72
CA GLU A 385 -20.86 5.22 -9.21
C GLU A 385 -19.40 5.42 -8.81
N MET A 386 -18.67 4.31 -8.63
CA MET A 386 -17.22 4.33 -8.39
C MET A 386 -16.45 4.86 -9.61
N ALA A 387 -15.77 5.98 -9.41
CA ALA A 387 -14.99 6.71 -10.40
C ALA A 387 -13.53 6.88 -9.94
N LEU A 388 -12.76 5.78 -10.00
CA LEU A 388 -11.34 5.72 -9.59
C LEU A 388 -10.35 6.43 -10.53
N GLY A 389 -10.75 6.76 -11.75
CA GLY A 389 -9.85 7.18 -12.83
C GLY A 389 -10.50 8.10 -13.85
N GLN A 390 -10.05 7.98 -15.11
CA GLN A 390 -10.48 8.80 -16.25
C GLN A 390 -10.56 7.96 -17.53
N ASN A 391 -11.22 8.49 -18.55
CA ASN A 391 -11.43 7.83 -19.85
C ASN A 391 -10.61 8.50 -20.99
N PRO A 392 -9.26 8.43 -21.02
CA PRO A 392 -8.45 9.00 -22.10
C PRO A 392 -8.59 8.23 -23.42
N ILE A 393 -8.30 8.91 -24.53
CA ILE A 393 -8.11 8.26 -25.84
C ILE A 393 -6.72 7.61 -25.87
N VAL A 394 -6.68 6.29 -26.03
CA VAL A 394 -5.45 5.49 -26.02
C VAL A 394 -5.15 4.93 -27.40
N ALA A 395 -3.89 4.97 -27.81
CA ALA A 395 -3.39 4.33 -29.03
C ALA A 395 -2.33 3.27 -28.70
N TYR A 396 -2.44 2.08 -29.28
CA TYR A 396 -1.42 1.03 -29.21
C TYR A 396 -0.43 1.14 -30.36
N MET A 397 0.68 1.82 -30.12
CA MET A 397 1.75 2.00 -31.10
C MET A 397 3.08 2.24 -30.39
N THR A 398 4.20 1.90 -31.02
CA THR A 398 5.54 2.30 -30.54
C THR A 398 5.85 3.71 -31.00
N TRP A 399 6.41 4.56 -30.13
CA TRP A 399 6.74 5.94 -30.48
C TRP A 399 8.12 6.32 -29.95
N GLU A 400 9.11 6.37 -30.85
CA GLU A 400 10.50 6.82 -30.61
C GLU A 400 11.18 6.19 -29.38
N GLY A 401 10.76 4.98 -28.98
CA GLY A 401 11.28 4.30 -27.78
C GLY A 401 10.84 4.89 -26.43
N TYR A 402 10.04 5.97 -26.40
CA TYR A 402 9.59 6.56 -25.14
C TYR A 402 8.58 5.68 -24.39
N ASN A 403 7.92 4.75 -25.09
CA ASN A 403 7.10 3.71 -24.48
C ASN A 403 7.78 2.33 -24.48
N PHE A 404 9.12 2.30 -24.42
CA PHE A 404 9.86 1.04 -24.24
C PHE A 404 9.43 0.33 -22.95
N GLU A 405 9.36 -1.01 -23.01
CA GLU A 405 8.75 -1.86 -21.98
C GLU A 405 7.33 -1.38 -21.60
N ASP A 406 7.18 -0.88 -20.37
CA ASP A 406 5.92 -0.46 -19.75
C ASP A 406 5.84 1.05 -19.56
N ALA A 407 6.70 1.82 -20.24
CA ALA A 407 6.64 3.27 -20.19
C ALA A 407 5.38 3.79 -20.89
N VAL A 408 4.80 4.87 -20.33
CA VAL A 408 3.57 5.49 -20.82
C VAL A 408 3.90 6.89 -21.33
N ILE A 409 3.47 7.19 -22.55
CA ILE A 409 3.57 8.54 -23.11
C ILE A 409 2.21 9.21 -22.95
N MET A 410 2.21 10.47 -22.54
CA MET A 410 1.00 11.22 -22.23
C MET A 410 0.97 12.56 -22.97
N SER A 411 -0.21 12.98 -23.42
CA SER A 411 -0.44 14.31 -23.98
C SER A 411 -0.38 15.37 -22.89
N GLU A 412 0.24 16.51 -23.20
CA GLU A 412 0.26 17.71 -22.35
C GLU A 412 -1.16 18.23 -22.04
N ARG A 413 -2.14 17.92 -22.91
CA ARG A 413 -3.55 18.23 -22.68
C ARG A 413 -4.04 17.72 -21.32
N LEU A 414 -3.66 16.51 -20.93
CA LEU A 414 -4.08 15.89 -19.68
C LEU A 414 -3.53 16.63 -18.44
N VAL A 415 -2.42 17.36 -18.59
CA VAL A 415 -1.82 18.19 -17.54
C VAL A 415 -2.42 19.60 -17.54
N LYS A 416 -2.70 20.16 -18.72
CA LYS A 416 -3.36 21.47 -18.90
C LYS A 416 -4.79 21.46 -18.35
N ASP A 417 -5.56 20.43 -18.68
CA ASP A 417 -6.97 20.26 -18.29
C ASP A 417 -7.15 19.67 -16.88
N ASP A 418 -6.06 19.53 -16.10
CA ASP A 418 -6.05 18.99 -14.74
C ASP A 418 -6.66 17.57 -14.59
N VAL A 419 -6.67 16.76 -15.65
CA VAL A 419 -7.38 15.45 -15.73
C VAL A 419 -6.94 14.48 -14.62
N TYR A 420 -5.63 14.36 -14.39
CA TYR A 420 -5.05 13.47 -13.37
C TYR A 420 -4.46 14.24 -12.16
N THR A 421 -5.14 15.32 -11.78
CA THR A 421 -4.72 16.12 -10.63
C THR A 421 -5.38 15.63 -9.35
N SER A 422 -4.57 15.42 -8.30
CA SER A 422 -5.02 14.99 -6.98
C SER A 422 -4.71 16.05 -5.92
N VAL A 423 -5.43 16.02 -4.81
CA VAL A 423 -5.16 16.88 -3.64
C VAL A 423 -4.67 16.00 -2.49
N HIS A 424 -3.53 16.38 -1.92
CA HIS A 424 -2.91 15.71 -0.79
C HIS A 424 -2.92 16.64 0.42
N LEU A 425 -3.19 16.08 1.59
CA LEU A 425 -3.26 16.80 2.86
C LEU A 425 -2.21 16.21 3.80
N GLU A 426 -1.20 17.01 4.10
CA GLU A 426 -0.16 16.67 5.06
C GLU A 426 -0.45 17.33 6.40
N GLU A 427 -0.20 16.61 7.47
CA GLU A 427 -0.38 17.07 8.84
C GLU A 427 1.00 17.19 9.47
N TYR A 428 1.29 18.39 9.98
CA TYR A 428 2.51 18.69 10.71
C TYR A 428 2.16 19.12 12.12
N GLU A 429 2.82 18.54 13.11
CA GLU A 429 2.54 18.83 14.51
C GLU A 429 3.77 19.36 15.25
N SER A 430 3.54 20.35 16.10
CA SER A 430 4.54 20.92 17.00
C SER A 430 3.93 21.04 18.39
N GLU A 431 4.65 20.52 19.38
CA GLU A 431 4.23 20.56 20.78
C GLU A 431 5.25 21.32 21.62
N THR A 432 4.75 21.99 22.66
CA THR A 432 5.56 22.61 23.71
C THR A 432 5.59 21.71 24.93
N ARG A 433 6.80 21.37 25.39
CA ARG A 433 7.00 20.54 26.58
C ARG A 433 7.61 21.31 27.74
N ASP A 434 7.34 20.84 28.95
CA ASP A 434 8.09 21.26 30.13
C ASP A 434 9.47 20.59 30.15
N THR A 435 10.54 21.38 29.98
CA THR A 435 11.91 20.87 30.12
C THR A 435 12.47 21.16 31.51
N LYS A 436 13.61 20.56 31.85
CA LYS A 436 14.30 20.81 33.12
C LYS A 436 14.77 22.26 33.28
N LEU A 437 15.01 22.97 32.17
CA LEU A 437 15.55 24.33 32.15
C LEU A 437 14.45 25.41 32.06
N GLY A 438 13.23 25.00 31.76
CA GLY A 438 12.07 25.87 31.56
C GLY A 438 11.07 25.26 30.57
N PRO A 439 9.86 25.81 30.47
CA PRO A 439 8.91 25.42 29.44
C PRO A 439 9.40 25.84 28.05
N GLU A 440 9.11 25.03 27.04
CA GLU A 440 9.18 25.48 25.65
C GLU A 440 8.02 26.42 25.36
N GLU A 441 8.27 27.43 24.53
CA GLU A 441 7.27 28.45 24.19
C GLU A 441 7.09 28.53 22.67
N ILE A 442 5.82 28.64 22.24
CA ILE A 442 5.49 29.01 20.87
C ILE A 442 5.41 30.54 20.81
N THR A 443 6.24 31.14 19.98
CA THR A 443 6.37 32.60 19.86
C THR A 443 6.86 33.00 18.48
N ARG A 444 6.46 34.20 18.05
CA ARG A 444 6.98 34.86 16.84
C ARG A 444 8.44 35.36 17.03
N GLU A 445 8.89 35.54 18.26
CA GLU A 445 10.22 36.09 18.58
C GLU A 445 11.34 35.04 18.48
N ILE A 446 11.64 34.59 17.25
CA ILE A 446 12.64 33.54 17.00
C ILE A 446 14.05 34.17 16.85
N PRO A 447 15.09 33.65 17.53
CA PRO A 447 16.46 34.15 17.37
C PRO A 447 17.01 33.88 15.97
N ASN A 448 17.82 34.81 15.43
CA ASN A 448 18.54 34.67 14.15
C ASN A 448 17.67 34.47 12.90
N VAL A 449 16.39 34.87 12.95
CA VAL A 449 15.46 34.82 11.82
C VAL A 449 15.13 36.24 11.36
N GLY A 450 15.26 36.52 10.07
CA GLY A 450 14.92 37.82 9.47
C GLY A 450 13.41 38.07 9.37
N GLU A 451 13.00 39.34 9.27
CA GLU A 451 11.58 39.72 9.20
C GLU A 451 10.83 39.08 8.02
N ASP A 452 11.50 38.85 6.89
CA ASP A 452 10.91 38.22 5.71
C ASP A 452 10.38 36.82 6.00
N ALA A 453 11.09 36.02 6.80
CA ALA A 453 10.70 34.67 7.18
C ALA A 453 9.56 34.66 8.24
N LEU A 454 9.32 35.78 8.91
CA LEU A 454 8.25 35.95 9.91
C LEU A 454 6.99 36.57 9.31
N LYS A 455 6.99 36.93 8.02
CA LYS A 455 5.90 37.65 7.35
C LYS A 455 4.55 36.93 7.43
N ASP A 456 4.56 35.61 7.35
CA ASP A 456 3.33 34.81 7.27
C ASP A 456 2.89 34.23 8.63
N LEU A 457 3.69 34.45 9.68
CA LEU A 457 3.33 34.12 11.06
C LEU A 457 2.43 35.19 11.66
N ASP A 458 1.49 34.74 12.49
CA ASP A 458 0.63 35.59 13.32
C ASP A 458 1.36 36.12 14.57
N GLU A 459 0.63 36.74 15.49
CA GLU A 459 1.19 37.27 16.74
C GLU A 459 1.65 36.16 17.72
N MET A 460 1.06 34.96 17.63
CA MET A 460 1.49 33.80 18.44
C MET A 460 2.71 33.09 17.85
N GLY A 461 3.08 33.40 16.60
CA GLY A 461 4.16 32.69 15.89
C GLY A 461 3.66 31.47 15.12
N ILE A 462 2.37 31.40 14.78
CA ILE A 462 1.77 30.32 14.00
C ILE A 462 1.44 30.83 12.59
N ILE A 463 1.64 30.00 11.59
CA ILE A 463 1.38 30.35 10.19
C ILE A 463 -0.11 30.64 9.95
N ARG A 464 -0.42 31.70 9.19
CA ARG A 464 -1.81 32.06 8.87
C ARG A 464 -2.45 31.08 7.88
N ILE A 465 -3.75 30.82 8.05
CA ILE A 465 -4.54 30.02 7.11
C ILE A 465 -4.60 30.75 5.76
N GLY A 466 -4.39 30.01 4.67
CA GLY A 466 -4.34 30.52 3.30
C GLY A 466 -2.97 31.01 2.85
N ALA A 467 -1.93 30.95 3.69
CA ALA A 467 -0.56 31.22 3.25
C ALA A 467 -0.05 30.12 2.32
N GLU A 468 0.60 30.52 1.23
CA GLU A 468 1.42 29.63 0.40
C GLU A 468 2.78 29.47 1.06
N VAL A 469 3.17 28.23 1.32
CA VAL A 469 4.43 27.88 2.00
C VAL A 469 5.27 26.97 1.11
N LYS A 470 6.59 27.13 1.21
CA LYS A 470 7.59 26.33 0.53
C LYS A 470 8.53 25.68 1.55
N GLU A 471 9.34 24.76 1.05
CA GLU A 471 10.41 24.12 1.81
C GLU A 471 11.22 25.14 2.64
N GLY A 472 11.37 24.87 3.94
CA GLY A 472 12.13 25.68 4.87
C GLY A 472 11.35 26.81 5.57
N ASP A 473 10.16 27.16 5.09
CA ASP A 473 9.29 28.16 5.71
C ASP A 473 8.83 27.70 7.11
N ILE A 474 8.65 28.66 8.01
CA ILE A 474 8.28 28.39 9.41
C ILE A 474 6.77 28.23 9.50
N LEU A 475 6.32 27.07 10.00
CA LEU A 475 4.92 26.80 10.27
C LEU A 475 4.52 27.18 11.70
N VAL A 476 5.37 26.85 12.66
CA VAL A 476 5.16 27.17 14.08
C VAL A 476 6.51 27.57 14.68
N GLY A 477 6.62 28.84 15.06
CA GLY A 477 7.76 29.38 15.79
C GLY A 477 7.83 28.77 17.18
N LYS A 478 8.90 28.03 17.48
CA LYS A 478 9.11 27.39 18.78
C LYS A 478 10.51 27.67 19.28
N VAL A 479 10.60 28.06 20.56
CA VAL A 479 11.87 28.31 21.24
C VAL A 479 12.02 27.40 22.46
N THR A 480 13.20 26.79 22.60
CA THR A 480 13.53 25.92 23.72
C THR A 480 14.63 26.56 24.56
N PRO A 481 14.48 26.67 25.90
CA PRO A 481 15.54 27.21 26.76
C PRO A 481 16.80 26.35 26.70
N LYS A 482 17.95 26.99 26.46
CA LYS A 482 19.28 26.36 26.37
C LYS A 482 20.07 26.72 27.62
N GLY A 483 20.63 25.71 28.29
CA GLY A 483 21.51 25.93 29.42
C GLY A 483 22.86 26.51 28.98
N GLU A 484 23.50 27.29 29.85
CA GLU A 484 24.77 28.01 29.61
C GLU A 484 26.02 27.13 29.36
N LYS A 485 25.90 25.81 29.19
CA LYS A 485 27.07 24.91 29.17
C LYS A 485 27.74 24.76 27.79
N ASP A 486 29.07 24.94 27.85
CA ASP A 486 30.17 24.57 26.94
C ASP A 486 29.98 24.86 25.45
N LEU A 487 29.86 26.15 25.14
CA LEU A 487 30.21 26.69 23.82
C LEU A 487 31.62 26.19 23.44
N SER A 488 31.81 25.77 22.18
CA SER A 488 33.15 25.40 21.70
C SER A 488 34.11 26.59 21.82
N ALA A 489 35.44 26.36 21.77
CA ALA A 489 36.41 27.45 21.83
C ALA A 489 36.17 28.49 20.71
N GLU A 490 35.76 28.02 19.53
CA GLU A 490 35.39 28.82 18.37
C GLU A 490 34.09 29.59 18.59
N GLU A 491 33.05 28.96 19.14
CA GLU A 491 31.78 29.63 19.46
C GLU A 491 31.96 30.68 20.56
N ARG A 492 32.83 30.43 21.55
CA ARG A 492 33.21 31.40 22.59
C ARG A 492 33.94 32.60 21.99
N LEU A 493 34.84 32.35 21.04
CA LEU A 493 35.55 33.42 20.32
C LEU A 493 34.59 34.25 19.48
N LEU A 494 33.70 33.62 18.72
CA LEU A 494 32.65 34.31 17.95
C LEU A 494 31.77 35.17 18.85
N HIS A 495 31.35 34.63 20.00
CA HIS A 495 30.57 35.36 21.00
C HIS A 495 31.33 36.58 21.55
N ALA A 496 32.63 36.44 21.82
CA ALA A 496 33.48 37.55 22.29
C ALA A 496 33.69 38.64 21.22
N ILE A 497 33.74 38.26 19.94
CA ILE A 497 33.95 39.20 18.82
C ILE A 497 32.66 39.96 18.47
N PHE A 498 31.54 39.25 18.32
CA PHE A 498 30.29 39.85 17.85
C PHE A 498 29.46 40.49 18.97
N GLY A 499 29.82 40.23 20.25
CA GLY A 499 29.08 40.76 21.39
C GLY A 499 27.61 40.37 21.39
N ASP A 500 27.27 39.33 20.64
CA ASP A 500 25.92 38.84 20.47
C ASP A 500 25.48 38.32 21.83
N LYS A 501 24.57 39.03 22.50
CA LYS A 501 23.95 38.52 23.72
C LYS A 501 23.22 37.26 23.30
N SER A 502 23.83 36.09 23.47
CA SER A 502 23.19 34.82 23.15
C SER A 502 21.86 34.79 23.89
N ARG A 503 20.75 34.92 23.16
CA ARG A 503 19.43 34.70 23.73
C ARG A 503 19.46 33.31 24.35
N GLU A 504 18.98 33.17 25.57
CA GLU A 504 19.00 31.93 26.37
C GLU A 504 18.15 30.79 25.76
N VAL A 505 17.72 30.93 24.50
CA VAL A 505 16.78 30.06 23.81
C VAL A 505 17.32 29.68 22.44
N ARG A 506 17.02 28.44 22.04
CA ARG A 506 17.36 27.87 20.73
C ARG A 506 16.09 27.78 19.87
N ASP A 507 16.23 28.07 18.57
CA ASP A 507 15.18 27.80 17.58
C ASP A 507 14.95 26.28 17.42
N THR A 508 13.75 25.84 17.75
CA THR A 508 13.25 24.47 17.56
C THR A 508 11.92 24.48 16.79
N SER A 509 11.73 25.52 15.97
CA SER A 509 10.53 25.76 15.18
C SER A 509 10.22 24.64 14.21
N LEU A 510 8.94 24.40 14.01
CA LEU A 510 8.44 23.50 12.98
C LEU A 510 8.56 24.21 11.62
N ARG A 511 9.28 23.58 10.69
CA ARG A 511 9.47 24.07 9.32
C ARG A 511 8.87 23.09 8.33
N VAL A 512 8.49 23.59 7.15
CA VAL A 512 8.06 22.75 6.03
C VAL A 512 9.23 21.83 5.62
N PRO A 513 9.04 20.49 5.59
CA PRO A 513 10.10 19.56 5.20
C PRO A 513 10.56 19.73 3.76
N HIS A 514 11.70 19.11 3.45
CA HIS A 514 12.24 19.05 2.10
C HIS A 514 11.26 18.39 1.11
N GLY A 515 11.04 19.06 -0.02
CA GLY A 515 10.14 18.60 -1.08
C GLY A 515 8.65 18.76 -0.80
N ALA A 516 8.26 19.39 0.32
CA ALA A 516 6.86 19.74 0.59
C ALA A 516 6.60 21.22 0.26
N ASP A 517 5.47 21.48 -0.38
CA ASP A 517 4.99 22.81 -0.72
C ASP A 517 3.46 22.81 -0.77
N GLY A 518 2.81 23.95 -0.53
CA GLY A 518 1.36 24.02 -0.67
C GLY A 518 0.73 25.19 0.06
N VAL A 519 -0.58 25.10 0.26
CA VAL A 519 -1.37 26.13 0.93
C VAL A 519 -1.79 25.63 2.31
N VAL A 520 -1.58 26.45 3.34
CA VAL A 520 -2.07 26.16 4.69
C VAL A 520 -3.60 26.17 4.69
N ARG A 521 -4.21 25.02 4.92
CA ARG A 521 -5.66 24.84 4.84
C ARG A 521 -6.35 25.06 6.18
N ASP A 522 -5.75 24.55 7.26
CA ASP A 522 -6.33 24.55 8.59
C ASP A 522 -5.23 24.51 9.65
N VAL A 523 -5.50 25.07 10.82
CA VAL A 523 -4.60 25.08 11.98
C VAL A 523 -5.44 24.77 13.22
N LYS A 524 -5.06 23.72 13.94
CA LYS A 524 -5.72 23.29 15.19
C LYS A 524 -4.78 23.46 16.36
N ILE A 525 -5.24 24.19 17.37
CA ILE A 525 -4.48 24.47 18.58
C ILE A 525 -5.19 23.76 19.74
N PHE A 526 -4.48 22.86 20.40
CA PHE A 526 -4.94 22.16 21.59
C PHE A 526 -4.16 22.70 22.79
N THR A 527 -4.85 23.05 23.86
CA THR A 527 -4.19 23.58 25.06
C THR A 527 -4.70 22.88 26.31
N ARG A 528 -3.80 22.61 27.25
CA ARG A 528 -4.17 22.05 28.54
C ARG A 528 -5.14 22.97 29.31
N ALA A 529 -5.00 24.29 29.12
CA ALA A 529 -5.86 25.29 29.76
C ALA A 529 -7.33 25.19 29.30
N ASN A 530 -7.59 24.80 28.06
CA ASN A 530 -8.94 24.60 27.52
C ASN A 530 -9.56 23.25 27.88
N GLY A 531 -8.85 22.41 28.65
CA GLY A 531 -9.32 21.08 29.05
C GLY A 531 -9.11 19.99 28.00
N ASP A 532 -8.28 20.24 26.98
CA ASP A 532 -7.92 19.23 25.99
C ASP A 532 -7.04 18.14 26.61
N GLU A 533 -7.31 16.86 26.28
CA GLU A 533 -6.48 15.74 26.72
C GLU A 533 -5.14 15.71 25.96
N LEU A 534 -4.09 16.24 26.58
CA LEU A 534 -2.72 16.21 26.07
C LEU A 534 -1.85 15.19 26.81
N GLN A 535 -0.74 14.78 26.20
CA GLN A 535 0.25 13.93 26.87
C GLN A 535 0.80 14.62 28.13
N SER A 536 1.23 13.83 29.11
CA SER A 536 1.86 14.36 30.32
C SER A 536 3.12 15.15 29.96
N GLY A 537 3.24 16.37 30.51
CA GLY A 537 4.33 17.30 30.20
C GLY A 537 4.17 18.10 28.90
N VAL A 538 3.10 17.92 28.13
CA VAL A 538 2.77 18.76 26.95
C VAL A 538 1.76 19.85 27.32
N ASN A 539 2.12 21.12 27.11
CA ASN A 539 1.29 22.27 27.47
C ASN A 539 0.34 22.71 26.36
N MET A 540 0.87 22.78 25.13
CA MET A 540 0.17 23.16 23.91
C MET A 540 0.65 22.26 22.76
N LEU A 541 -0.29 21.90 21.88
CA LEU A 541 -0.05 21.16 20.64
C LEU A 541 -0.69 21.93 19.49
N VAL A 542 0.10 22.29 18.50
CA VAL A 542 -0.36 22.94 17.27
C VAL A 542 -0.23 21.96 16.11
N ARG A 543 -1.33 21.74 15.39
CA ARG A 543 -1.36 20.95 14.15
C ARG A 543 -1.66 21.87 12.97
N VAL A 544 -0.80 21.84 11.97
CA VAL A 544 -0.92 22.59 10.73
C VAL A 544 -1.20 21.62 9.59
N TYR A 545 -2.25 21.88 8.82
CA TYR A 545 -2.62 21.10 7.65
C TYR A 545 -2.23 21.84 6.38
N ILE A 546 -1.39 21.23 5.55
CA ILE A 546 -0.97 21.77 4.25
C ILE A 546 -1.65 20.98 3.14
N ALA A 547 -2.33 21.69 2.25
CA ALA A 547 -2.95 21.13 1.06
C ALA A 547 -2.04 21.33 -0.16
N GLN A 548 -1.74 20.24 -0.85
CA GLN A 548 -0.89 20.23 -2.04
C GLN A 548 -1.71 19.75 -3.24
N LYS A 549 -1.70 20.54 -4.32
CA LYS A 549 -2.32 20.15 -5.59
C LYS A 549 -1.26 19.49 -6.48
N ARG A 550 -1.34 18.17 -6.64
CA ARG A 550 -0.35 17.38 -7.39
C ARG A 550 -0.88 17.00 -8.76
N LYS A 551 -0.39 17.68 -9.80
CA LYS A 551 -0.60 17.29 -11.20
C LYS A 551 0.14 15.99 -11.53
N ILE A 552 -0.20 15.35 -12.64
CA ILE A 552 0.57 14.21 -13.15
C ILE A 552 1.94 14.68 -13.66
N LYS A 553 3.00 13.94 -13.35
CA LYS A 553 4.38 14.24 -13.74
C LYS A 553 5.06 13.02 -14.37
N VAL A 554 6.17 13.26 -15.08
CA VAL A 554 7.08 12.20 -15.50
C VAL A 554 7.62 11.48 -14.27
N GLY A 555 7.56 10.15 -14.26
CA GLY A 555 7.90 9.31 -13.12
C GLY A 555 6.70 8.84 -12.29
N ASP A 556 5.51 9.42 -12.47
CA ASP A 556 4.30 8.94 -11.80
C ASP A 556 3.85 7.60 -12.40
N LYS A 557 3.31 6.74 -11.53
CA LYS A 557 2.82 5.41 -11.93
C LYS A 557 1.33 5.44 -12.25
N MET A 558 0.99 4.92 -13.43
CA MET A 558 -0.36 4.74 -13.93
C MET A 558 -0.67 3.25 -14.09
N ALA A 559 -1.95 2.90 -14.11
CA ALA A 559 -2.39 1.56 -14.47
C ALA A 559 -3.79 1.56 -15.07
N GLY A 560 -4.11 0.56 -15.89
CA GLY A 560 -5.49 0.18 -16.19
C GLY A 560 -6.02 -0.87 -15.21
N ARG A 561 -7.24 -1.35 -15.46
CA ARG A 561 -7.90 -2.39 -14.63
C ARG A 561 -7.39 -3.82 -14.90
N HIS A 562 -6.66 -4.01 -16.00
CA HIS A 562 -6.23 -5.32 -16.53
C HIS A 562 -4.78 -5.69 -16.16
N GLY A 563 -4.27 -5.18 -15.03
CA GLY A 563 -2.88 -5.46 -14.61
C GLY A 563 -1.80 -4.80 -15.48
N ASN A 564 -2.17 -3.87 -16.37
CA ASN A 564 -1.29 -3.09 -17.22
C ASN A 564 -0.79 -1.84 -16.47
N LYS A 565 0.35 -1.97 -15.81
CA LYS A 565 1.03 -0.88 -15.09
C LYS A 565 2.06 -0.21 -15.99
N GLY A 566 2.28 1.08 -15.76
CA GLY A 566 3.34 1.81 -16.45
C GLY A 566 3.74 3.09 -15.74
N VAL A 567 4.92 3.60 -16.07
CA VAL A 567 5.44 4.86 -15.54
C VAL A 567 5.41 5.89 -16.65
N VAL A 568 4.91 7.10 -16.35
CA VAL A 568 4.90 8.19 -17.33
C VAL A 568 6.36 8.55 -17.65
N SER A 569 6.78 8.32 -18.90
CA SER A 569 8.16 8.59 -19.34
C SER A 569 8.30 9.95 -20.00
N ARG A 570 7.27 10.40 -20.71
CA ARG A 570 7.28 11.68 -21.42
C ARG A 570 5.87 12.27 -21.50
N ILE A 571 5.81 13.57 -21.27
CA ILE A 571 4.65 14.40 -21.57
C ILE A 571 4.96 15.13 -22.88
N VAL A 572 4.15 14.90 -23.90
CA VAL A 572 4.38 15.37 -25.27
C VAL A 572 3.40 16.52 -25.57
N PRO A 573 3.86 17.61 -26.21
CA PRO A 573 2.97 18.69 -26.65
C PRO A 573 1.83 18.17 -27.52
N VAL A 574 0.68 18.85 -27.47
CA VAL A 574 -0.54 18.36 -28.14
C VAL A 574 -0.37 18.29 -29.66
N GLU A 575 0.39 19.23 -30.22
CA GLU A 575 0.73 19.31 -31.65
C GLU A 575 1.63 18.17 -32.14
N ASP A 576 2.44 17.59 -31.25
CA ASP A 576 3.33 16.47 -31.57
C ASP A 576 2.63 15.11 -31.45
N MET A 577 1.48 15.06 -30.77
CA MET A 577 0.75 13.82 -30.56
C MET A 577 0.14 13.33 -31.87
N PRO A 578 0.18 12.00 -32.13
CA PRO A 578 -0.58 11.43 -33.22
C PRO A 578 -2.06 11.80 -33.12
N TYR A 579 -2.67 12.13 -34.26
CA TYR A 579 -4.06 12.57 -34.32
C TYR A 579 -4.89 11.75 -35.28
N LEU A 580 -6.18 11.68 -34.97
CA LEU A 580 -7.23 11.01 -35.74
C LEU A 580 -7.59 11.84 -37.00
N PRO A 581 -8.26 11.24 -38.00
CA PRO A 581 -8.62 11.96 -39.24
C PRO A 581 -9.51 13.20 -39.04
N ASP A 582 -10.21 13.29 -37.90
CA ASP A 582 -11.03 14.44 -37.49
C ASP A 582 -10.21 15.57 -36.84
N GLY A 583 -8.90 15.39 -36.68
CA GLY A 583 -7.99 16.33 -36.02
C GLY A 583 -7.87 16.12 -34.50
N THR A 584 -8.59 15.15 -33.91
CA THR A 584 -8.51 14.89 -32.47
C THR A 584 -7.20 14.18 -32.11
N PRO A 585 -6.34 14.76 -31.25
CA PRO A 585 -5.11 14.11 -30.81
C PRO A 585 -5.40 12.97 -29.84
N VAL A 586 -4.55 11.94 -29.84
CA VAL A 586 -4.60 10.87 -28.81
C VAL A 586 -4.07 11.38 -27.47
N ASP A 587 -4.57 10.84 -26.36
CA ASP A 587 -4.20 11.28 -25.02
C ASP A 587 -3.03 10.47 -24.45
N ILE A 588 -3.02 9.17 -24.70
CA ILE A 588 -2.01 8.24 -24.17
C ILE A 588 -1.58 7.27 -25.27
N MET A 589 -0.28 7.00 -25.34
CA MET A 589 0.26 5.93 -26.20
C MET A 589 0.82 4.80 -25.35
N LEU A 590 0.34 3.58 -25.58
CA LEU A 590 0.77 2.36 -24.90
C LEU A 590 1.51 1.44 -25.87
N ASN A 591 2.45 0.66 -25.31
CA ASN A 591 3.23 -0.29 -26.08
C ASN A 591 2.41 -1.54 -26.43
N PRO A 592 2.24 -1.91 -27.72
CA PRO A 592 1.51 -3.11 -28.10
C PRO A 592 2.20 -4.41 -27.68
N LEU A 593 3.52 -4.42 -27.51
CA LEU A 593 4.29 -5.64 -27.21
C LEU A 593 3.95 -6.26 -25.86
N GLY A 594 3.48 -5.43 -24.91
CA GLY A 594 3.12 -5.88 -23.57
C GLY A 594 1.82 -6.69 -23.50
N VAL A 595 0.97 -6.64 -24.53
CA VAL A 595 -0.37 -7.26 -24.50
C VAL A 595 -0.28 -8.79 -24.71
N PRO A 596 0.34 -9.31 -25.78
CA PRO A 596 0.36 -10.76 -26.03
C PRO A 596 1.19 -11.52 -24.99
N SER A 597 2.30 -10.93 -24.52
CA SER A 597 3.16 -11.57 -23.51
C SER A 597 2.49 -11.75 -22.16
N ARG A 598 1.43 -10.99 -21.87
CA ARG A 598 0.76 -10.96 -20.56
C ARG A 598 -0.63 -11.56 -20.58
N MET A 599 -1.16 -11.87 -21.77
CA MET A 599 -2.47 -12.48 -21.96
C MET A 599 -3.60 -11.72 -21.24
N ASN A 600 -3.54 -10.38 -21.26
CA ASN A 600 -4.59 -9.51 -20.73
C ASN A 600 -5.32 -8.82 -21.89
N ILE A 601 -6.03 -9.64 -22.67
CA ILE A 601 -6.72 -9.20 -23.89
C ILE A 601 -7.95 -8.34 -23.57
N GLY A 602 -8.48 -8.45 -22.34
CA GLY A 602 -9.60 -7.63 -21.87
C GLY A 602 -9.36 -6.13 -22.07
N GLN A 603 -8.12 -5.65 -21.94
CA GLN A 603 -7.79 -4.24 -22.16
C GLN A 603 -8.03 -3.77 -23.62
N VAL A 604 -7.86 -4.65 -24.61
CA VAL A 604 -8.10 -4.32 -26.03
C VAL A 604 -9.59 -4.33 -26.32
N MET A 605 -10.34 -5.27 -25.70
CA MET A 605 -11.79 -5.29 -25.80
C MET A 605 -12.42 -4.06 -25.13
N GLU A 606 -11.90 -3.66 -23.96
CA GLU A 606 -12.26 -2.42 -23.29
C GLU A 606 -11.98 -1.20 -24.18
N LEU A 607 -10.81 -1.15 -24.82
CA LEU A 607 -10.43 -0.07 -25.74
C LEU A 607 -11.45 0.12 -26.87
N HIS A 608 -11.82 -0.97 -27.54
CA HIS A 608 -12.75 -0.95 -28.69
C HIS A 608 -14.16 -0.59 -28.26
N LEU A 609 -14.67 -1.27 -27.22
CA LEU A 609 -16.01 -1.02 -26.70
C LEU A 609 -16.13 0.40 -26.12
N GLY A 610 -15.08 0.90 -25.46
CA GLY A 610 -15.04 2.26 -24.93
C GLY A 610 -15.08 3.32 -26.01
N MET A 611 -14.42 3.09 -27.16
CA MET A 611 -14.50 4.02 -28.30
C MET A 611 -15.90 4.03 -28.92
N ALA A 612 -16.52 2.86 -29.07
CA ALA A 612 -17.88 2.75 -29.55
C ALA A 612 -18.87 3.43 -28.59
N ALA A 613 -18.74 3.19 -27.28
CA ALA A 613 -19.55 3.83 -26.24
C ALA A 613 -19.43 5.36 -26.26
N ARG A 614 -18.20 5.89 -26.36
CA ARG A 614 -17.95 7.33 -26.50
C ARG A 614 -18.58 7.92 -27.76
N THR A 615 -18.51 7.22 -28.89
CA THR A 615 -19.04 7.68 -30.18
C THR A 615 -20.57 7.69 -30.17
N LEU A 616 -21.19 6.69 -29.56
CA LEU A 616 -22.64 6.60 -29.39
C LEU A 616 -23.18 7.49 -28.27
N GLY A 617 -22.33 7.96 -27.36
CA GLY A 617 -22.72 8.77 -26.21
C GLY A 617 -23.43 7.97 -25.12
N ILE A 618 -23.06 6.70 -24.96
CA ILE A 618 -23.66 5.76 -23.98
C ILE A 618 -22.61 5.25 -22.98
N HIS A 619 -23.07 4.72 -21.85
CA HIS A 619 -22.27 3.93 -20.93
C HIS A 619 -22.70 2.46 -21.02
N ILE A 620 -21.74 1.54 -20.95
CA ILE A 620 -21.96 0.10 -21.12
C ILE A 620 -21.51 -0.62 -19.86
N ALA A 621 -22.33 -1.55 -19.39
CA ALA A 621 -21.96 -2.48 -18.32
C ALA A 621 -21.71 -3.87 -18.90
N THR A 622 -20.52 -4.42 -18.66
CA THR A 622 -20.13 -5.79 -19.00
C THR A 622 -19.83 -6.55 -17.72
N PRO A 623 -20.82 -7.26 -17.14
CA PRO A 623 -20.62 -8.02 -15.91
C PRO A 623 -19.54 -9.09 -16.05
N VAL A 624 -18.88 -9.40 -14.94
CA VAL A 624 -17.83 -10.44 -14.91
C VAL A 624 -18.41 -11.82 -15.20
N PHE A 625 -17.80 -12.55 -16.15
CA PHE A 625 -18.22 -13.89 -16.63
C PHE A 625 -19.61 -13.97 -17.29
N ASP A 626 -20.29 -12.84 -17.48
CA ASP A 626 -21.59 -12.71 -18.16
C ASP A 626 -21.63 -11.41 -18.98
N GLY A 627 -20.47 -11.09 -19.57
CA GLY A 627 -20.19 -9.84 -20.24
C GLY A 627 -20.59 -9.81 -21.71
N ALA A 628 -20.27 -8.70 -22.37
CA ALA A 628 -20.47 -8.54 -23.80
C ALA A 628 -19.69 -9.63 -24.57
N SER A 629 -20.40 -10.38 -25.42
CA SER A 629 -19.75 -11.36 -26.29
C SER A 629 -18.95 -10.68 -27.40
N SER A 630 -18.09 -11.43 -28.08
CA SER A 630 -17.41 -10.90 -29.28
C SER A 630 -18.39 -10.39 -30.34
N GLU A 631 -19.56 -11.04 -30.49
CA GLU A 631 -20.57 -10.60 -31.45
C GLU A 631 -21.22 -9.27 -31.03
N ASP A 632 -21.49 -9.10 -29.73
CA ASP A 632 -22.01 -7.83 -29.19
C ASP A 632 -20.99 -6.71 -29.34
N LEU A 633 -19.71 -6.98 -29.10
CA LEU A 633 -18.64 -6.01 -29.29
C LEU A 633 -18.56 -5.56 -30.75
N TRP A 634 -18.47 -6.49 -31.71
CA TRP A 634 -18.33 -6.14 -33.12
C TRP A 634 -19.60 -5.51 -33.71
N SER A 635 -20.79 -5.89 -33.23
CA SER A 635 -22.04 -5.23 -33.61
C SER A 635 -22.12 -3.80 -33.08
N THR A 636 -21.68 -3.55 -31.84
CA THR A 636 -21.62 -2.21 -31.25
C THR A 636 -20.59 -1.32 -31.97
N VAL A 637 -19.43 -1.87 -32.30
CA VAL A 637 -18.39 -1.18 -33.12
C VAL A 637 -18.98 -0.78 -34.49
N LYS A 638 -19.73 -1.69 -35.13
CA LYS A 638 -20.40 -1.41 -36.40
C LYS A 638 -21.51 -0.35 -36.26
N GLU A 639 -22.30 -0.42 -35.19
CA GLU A 639 -23.34 0.57 -34.89
C GLU A 639 -22.75 1.97 -34.67
N ALA A 640 -21.60 2.06 -34.01
CA ALA A 640 -20.85 3.29 -33.83
C ALA A 640 -20.24 3.84 -35.14
N GLY A 641 -20.35 3.12 -36.25
CA GLY A 641 -19.76 3.52 -37.54
C GLY A 641 -18.25 3.38 -37.61
N MET A 642 -17.65 2.60 -36.71
CA MET A 642 -16.22 2.27 -36.74
C MET A 642 -15.94 1.17 -37.77
N ASP A 643 -14.69 1.08 -38.22
CA ASP A 643 -14.27 0.02 -39.13
C ASP A 643 -14.34 -1.37 -38.46
N SER A 644 -14.50 -2.41 -39.27
CA SER A 644 -14.71 -3.79 -38.80
C SER A 644 -13.53 -4.40 -38.04
N ASP A 645 -12.36 -3.76 -38.07
CA ASP A 645 -11.18 -4.15 -37.29
C ASP A 645 -10.95 -3.24 -36.06
N ALA A 646 -11.84 -2.27 -35.83
CA ALA A 646 -11.76 -1.24 -34.80
C ALA A 646 -10.44 -0.44 -34.80
N LYS A 647 -9.73 -0.42 -35.93
CA LYS A 647 -8.52 0.39 -36.14
C LYS A 647 -8.86 1.67 -36.88
N THR A 648 -7.91 2.58 -36.92
CA THR A 648 -8.01 3.83 -37.68
C THR A 648 -6.64 4.25 -38.19
N ILE A 649 -6.62 5.18 -39.14
CA ILE A 649 -5.39 5.82 -39.61
C ILE A 649 -5.05 6.92 -38.62
N LEU A 650 -3.83 6.91 -38.11
CA LEU A 650 -3.27 8.02 -37.37
C LEU A 650 -2.30 8.79 -38.24
N TYR A 651 -2.21 10.09 -38.01
CA TYR A 651 -1.23 10.97 -38.63
C TYR A 651 -0.21 11.40 -37.59
N ASP A 652 1.06 11.45 -37.97
CA ASP A 652 2.11 11.99 -37.13
C ASP A 652 1.90 13.51 -36.96
N GLY A 653 1.79 13.98 -35.71
CA GLY A 653 1.59 15.40 -35.39
C GLY A 653 2.74 16.28 -35.88
N ARG A 654 3.95 15.73 -36.01
CA ARG A 654 5.15 16.48 -36.40
C ARG A 654 5.29 16.72 -37.89
N THR A 655 5.02 15.68 -38.68
CA THR A 655 5.22 15.69 -40.13
C THR A 655 3.91 15.88 -40.89
N GLY A 656 2.79 15.49 -40.29
CA GLY A 656 1.48 15.41 -40.94
C GLY A 656 1.30 14.17 -41.82
N GLU A 657 2.30 13.28 -41.91
CA GLU A 657 2.22 12.07 -42.71
C GLU A 657 1.45 10.96 -41.96
N PRO A 658 0.62 10.16 -42.68
CA PRO A 658 -0.05 9.01 -42.07
C PRO A 658 0.96 7.91 -41.72
N PHE A 659 0.74 7.21 -40.62
CA PHE A 659 1.51 6.00 -40.30
C PHE A 659 1.23 4.87 -41.30
N ASP A 660 2.25 4.07 -41.62
CA ASP A 660 2.17 2.99 -42.62
C ASP A 660 1.04 1.98 -42.34
N ASN A 661 0.86 1.61 -41.08
CA ASN A 661 -0.14 0.66 -40.63
C ASN A 661 -1.23 1.34 -39.81
N ARG A 662 -2.46 0.85 -39.97
CA ARG A 662 -3.59 1.27 -39.15
C ARG A 662 -3.38 0.86 -37.69
N VAL A 663 -3.73 1.77 -36.78
CA VAL A 663 -3.47 1.66 -35.34
C VAL A 663 -4.77 1.38 -34.60
N SER A 664 -4.70 0.56 -33.55
CA SER A 664 -5.83 0.36 -32.63
C SER A 664 -5.91 1.57 -31.71
N VAL A 665 -6.97 2.37 -31.86
CA VAL A 665 -7.23 3.57 -31.08
C VAL A 665 -8.60 3.45 -30.45
N GLY A 666 -8.70 3.74 -29.16
CA GLY A 666 -9.99 3.74 -28.50
C GLY A 666 -9.96 4.41 -27.14
N VAL A 667 -10.93 4.09 -26.29
CA VAL A 667 -11.03 4.69 -24.95
C VAL A 667 -10.86 3.60 -23.92
N MET A 668 -9.91 3.80 -23.00
CA MET A 668 -9.62 2.85 -21.92
C MET A 668 -9.70 3.57 -20.59
N TYR A 669 -10.17 2.91 -19.54
CA TYR A 669 -10.22 3.51 -18.22
C TYR A 669 -8.87 3.41 -17.51
N MET A 670 -8.23 4.55 -17.31
CA MET A 670 -6.88 4.66 -16.77
C MET A 670 -6.89 5.34 -15.40
N ILE A 671 -6.04 4.84 -14.51
CA ILE A 671 -6.02 5.17 -13.09
C ILE A 671 -4.63 5.69 -12.69
N LYS A 672 -4.61 6.79 -11.92
CA LYS A 672 -3.39 7.29 -11.26
C LYS A 672 -3.19 6.58 -9.93
N LEU A 673 -2.05 5.92 -9.76
CA LEU A 673 -1.72 5.23 -8.52
C LEU A 673 -1.03 6.19 -7.53
N HIS A 674 -1.12 5.91 -6.23
CA HIS A 674 -0.48 6.73 -5.19
C HIS A 674 1.06 6.68 -5.20
N HIS A 675 1.66 5.97 -6.14
CA HIS A 675 3.10 5.93 -6.36
C HIS A 675 3.55 7.10 -7.23
N MET A 676 3.68 8.27 -6.62
CA MET A 676 4.14 9.49 -7.27
C MET A 676 5.65 9.66 -7.15
N VAL A 677 6.24 10.36 -8.12
CA VAL A 677 7.68 10.64 -8.13
C VAL A 677 8.10 11.55 -6.98
N ASP A 678 7.27 12.55 -6.64
CA ASP A 678 7.57 13.52 -5.57
C ASP A 678 7.77 12.83 -4.21
N ASP A 679 7.02 11.74 -3.95
CA ASP A 679 7.16 10.96 -2.72
C ASP A 679 8.39 10.04 -2.74
N LYS A 680 8.83 9.61 -3.92
CA LYS A 680 9.93 8.65 -4.09
C LYS A 680 11.29 9.29 -4.27
N LEU A 681 11.35 10.52 -4.77
CA LEU A 681 12.61 11.24 -4.95
C LEU A 681 13.23 11.51 -3.58
N HIS A 682 14.48 11.11 -3.41
CA HIS A 682 15.27 11.35 -2.20
C HIS A 682 16.74 11.45 -2.55
N ALA A 683 17.40 12.47 -2.03
CA ALA A 683 18.83 12.68 -2.16
C ALA A 683 19.40 13.12 -0.82
N ARG A 684 20.63 12.69 -0.54
CA ARG A 684 21.36 13.04 0.68
C ARG A 684 22.81 13.33 0.33
N SER A 685 23.30 14.46 0.85
CA SER A 685 24.73 14.77 0.91
C SER A 685 25.28 14.39 2.28
N VAL A 686 24.93 15.16 3.31
CA VAL A 686 25.24 14.94 4.72
C VAL A 686 23.92 14.92 5.49
N GLY A 687 23.85 14.20 6.60
CA GLY A 687 22.62 14.10 7.36
C GLY A 687 22.85 13.54 8.76
N PRO A 688 21.78 13.14 9.46
CA PRO A 688 21.90 12.53 10.76
C PRO A 688 22.52 11.13 10.67
N TYR A 689 23.16 10.74 11.77
CA TYR A 689 23.85 9.48 11.96
C TYR A 689 23.34 8.76 13.21
N SER A 690 23.41 7.44 13.20
CA SER A 690 23.12 6.59 14.35
C SER A 690 24.09 6.91 15.49
N THR A 691 23.58 7.03 16.71
CA THR A 691 24.44 7.28 17.88
C THR A 691 25.33 6.09 18.22
N VAL A 692 24.90 4.87 17.88
CA VAL A 692 25.61 3.63 18.21
C VAL A 692 26.64 3.30 17.14
N THR A 693 26.20 3.17 15.88
CA THR A 693 27.05 2.70 14.79
C THR A 693 27.72 3.83 14.01
N GLN A 694 27.35 5.10 14.25
CA GLN A 694 27.81 6.27 13.49
C GLN A 694 27.53 6.25 11.99
N GLN A 695 26.73 5.28 11.52
CA GLN A 695 26.29 5.17 10.14
C GLN A 695 25.13 6.12 9.83
N PRO A 696 24.97 6.54 8.56
CA PRO A 696 23.78 7.25 8.10
C PRO A 696 22.48 6.59 8.58
N LEU A 697 21.54 7.38 9.12
CA LEU A 697 20.21 6.85 9.43
C LEU A 697 19.52 6.30 8.18
N GLY A 698 18.55 5.41 8.36
CA GLY A 698 17.75 4.85 7.27
C GLY A 698 16.46 5.65 7.01
N GLY A 699 16.06 5.72 5.75
CA GLY A 699 14.74 6.22 5.34
C GLY A 699 14.65 7.73 5.06
N LYS A 700 13.80 8.08 4.08
CA LYS A 700 13.60 9.45 3.58
C LYS A 700 13.17 10.43 4.69
N ALA A 701 12.24 10.02 5.55
CA ALA A 701 11.70 10.86 6.62
C ALA A 701 12.75 11.35 7.64
N GLN A 702 13.84 10.59 7.81
CA GLN A 702 14.95 10.94 8.69
C GLN A 702 16.13 11.55 7.93
N PHE A 703 15.94 11.93 6.66
CA PHE A 703 17.02 12.34 5.77
C PHE A 703 18.16 11.29 5.71
N GLY A 704 17.75 10.02 5.63
CA GLY A 704 18.62 8.86 5.68
C GLY A 704 19.44 8.60 4.42
N GLY A 705 20.49 7.79 4.53
CA GLY A 705 21.30 7.33 3.39
C GLY A 705 20.66 6.15 2.66
N GLN A 706 21.13 5.88 1.43
CA GLN A 706 20.83 4.63 0.73
C GLN A 706 21.65 3.50 1.34
N ARG A 707 21.07 2.30 1.42
CA ARG A 707 21.78 1.12 1.88
C ARG A 707 22.60 0.54 0.73
N PHE A 708 23.92 0.50 0.92
CA PHE A 708 24.82 -0.28 0.08
C PHE A 708 25.01 -1.65 0.77
N GLY A 709 24.44 -2.70 0.19
CA GLY A 709 24.36 -4.03 0.80
C GLY A 709 25.49 -4.95 0.36
N GLU A 710 25.44 -6.17 0.88
CA GLU A 710 26.41 -7.24 0.59
C GLU A 710 26.48 -7.58 -0.90
N MET A 711 25.34 -7.65 -1.59
CA MET A 711 25.30 -7.94 -3.03
C MET A 711 25.96 -6.82 -3.86
N GLU A 712 25.80 -5.56 -3.45
CA GLU A 712 26.46 -4.43 -4.13
C GLU A 712 27.97 -4.41 -3.87
N VAL A 713 28.42 -4.85 -2.69
CA VAL A 713 29.85 -5.05 -2.38
C VAL A 713 30.45 -6.08 -3.34
N TRP A 714 29.84 -7.26 -3.47
CA TRP A 714 30.31 -8.30 -4.41
C TRP A 714 30.42 -7.79 -5.85
N ALA A 715 29.49 -6.92 -6.27
CA ALA A 715 29.56 -6.33 -7.60
C ALA A 715 30.83 -5.48 -7.77
N LEU A 716 31.18 -4.64 -6.81
CA LEU A 716 32.41 -3.83 -6.88
C LEU A 716 33.69 -4.67 -6.77
N GLU A 717 33.67 -5.71 -5.95
CA GLU A 717 34.78 -6.68 -5.87
C GLU A 717 35.00 -7.38 -7.22
N ALA A 718 33.93 -7.80 -7.89
CA ALA A 718 34.01 -8.43 -9.22
C ALA A 718 34.58 -7.47 -10.28
N TYR A 719 34.30 -6.17 -10.19
CA TYR A 719 34.92 -5.15 -11.03
C TYR A 719 36.39 -4.84 -10.66
N GLY A 720 36.87 -5.28 -9.49
CA GLY A 720 38.17 -4.89 -8.95
C GLY A 720 38.21 -3.42 -8.49
N ALA A 721 37.06 -2.82 -8.18
CA ALA A 721 36.93 -1.40 -7.81
C ALA A 721 37.22 -1.16 -6.32
N SER A 722 38.41 -1.55 -5.86
CA SER A 722 38.81 -1.52 -4.45
C SER A 722 38.73 -0.13 -3.81
N ASN A 723 39.19 0.92 -4.49
CA ASN A 723 39.16 2.28 -3.95
C ASN A 723 37.73 2.82 -3.78
N VAL A 724 36.83 2.49 -4.72
CA VAL A 724 35.42 2.90 -4.65
C VAL A 724 34.74 2.19 -3.50
N LEU A 725 35.00 0.89 -3.34
CA LEU A 725 34.47 0.10 -2.23
C LEU A 725 34.97 0.64 -0.88
N GLN A 726 36.27 0.90 -0.76
CA GLN A 726 36.86 1.48 0.45
C GLN A 726 36.25 2.83 0.78
N GLU A 727 36.05 3.72 -0.19
CA GLU A 727 35.43 5.03 0.00
C GLU A 727 33.98 4.91 0.52
N ILE A 728 33.20 3.99 -0.05
CA ILE A 728 31.79 3.76 0.33
C ILE A 728 31.68 3.24 1.77
N LEU A 729 32.55 2.31 2.16
CA LEU A 729 32.53 1.68 3.48
C LEU A 729 33.13 2.56 4.59
N THR A 730 33.84 3.64 4.26
CA THR A 730 34.55 4.51 5.23
C THR A 730 33.98 5.94 5.22
N TYR A 731 34.53 6.86 4.42
CA TYR A 731 34.19 8.29 4.47
C TYR A 731 32.71 8.58 4.24
N LYS A 732 32.03 7.75 3.42
CA LYS A 732 30.59 7.90 3.12
C LYS A 732 29.68 7.27 4.17
N SER A 733 30.24 6.59 5.18
CA SER A 733 29.51 5.82 6.18
C SER A 733 29.90 6.25 7.61
N ASP A 734 30.75 5.48 8.29
CA ASP A 734 30.98 5.49 9.74
C ASP A 734 32.43 5.79 10.14
N ASP A 735 33.27 6.24 9.21
CA ASP A 735 34.52 6.91 9.56
C ASP A 735 34.23 8.34 10.03
N ILE A 736 34.16 8.53 11.35
CA ILE A 736 33.77 9.79 12.00
C ILE A 736 34.73 10.93 11.64
N ASN A 737 36.03 10.64 11.64
CA ASN A 737 37.08 11.63 11.41
C ASN A 737 37.29 11.84 9.91
N GLY A 738 37.36 10.74 9.15
CA GLY A 738 37.55 10.76 7.70
C GLY A 738 36.43 11.47 6.98
N ARG A 739 35.16 11.32 7.37
CA ARG A 739 34.04 12.03 6.71
C ARG A 739 34.12 13.55 6.84
N LEU A 740 34.56 14.06 8.00
CA LEU A 740 34.73 15.50 8.23
C LEU A 740 35.91 16.04 7.43
N LYS A 741 37.06 15.35 7.49
CA LYS A 741 38.24 15.74 6.71
C LYS A 741 37.97 15.67 5.20
N ALA A 742 37.22 14.68 4.73
CA ALA A 742 36.82 14.55 3.33
C ALA A 742 35.90 15.70 2.89
N TYR A 743 34.90 16.07 3.71
CA TYR A 743 34.03 17.22 3.44
C TYR A 743 34.82 18.53 3.35
N GLU A 744 35.75 18.75 4.28
CA GLU A 744 36.65 19.91 4.24
C GLU A 744 37.56 19.91 3.02
N ALA A 745 38.11 18.74 2.64
CA ALA A 745 38.97 18.62 1.47
C ALA A 745 38.20 18.98 0.19
N ILE A 746 36.98 18.45 0.03
CA ILE A 746 36.11 18.74 -1.13
C ILE A 746 35.78 20.23 -1.20
N THR A 747 35.38 20.85 -0.08
CA THR A 747 35.04 22.28 -0.04
C THR A 747 36.24 23.19 -0.29
N LYS A 748 37.44 22.77 0.13
CA LYS A 748 38.71 23.50 -0.09
C LYS A 748 39.38 23.15 -1.42
N GLY A 749 38.83 22.23 -2.21
CA GLY A 749 39.44 21.74 -3.45
C GLY A 749 40.78 21.00 -3.26
N LYS A 750 40.98 20.40 -2.08
CA LYS A 750 42.17 19.62 -1.72
C LYS A 750 41.95 18.12 -1.98
N PRO A 751 43.03 17.32 -2.15
CA PRO A 751 42.93 15.87 -2.20
C PRO A 751 42.25 15.29 -0.95
N ILE A 752 41.45 14.24 -1.14
CA ILE A 752 40.80 13.51 -0.05
C ILE A 752 41.89 12.75 0.75
N PRO A 753 41.93 12.88 2.09
CA PRO A 753 42.92 12.18 2.93
C PRO A 753 42.69 10.66 2.89
N LYS A 754 43.64 9.82 3.32
CA LYS A 754 43.43 8.36 3.44
C LYS A 754 42.31 8.01 4.46
N PRO A 755 41.64 6.86 4.33
CA PRO A 755 40.51 6.50 5.18
C PRO A 755 41.00 5.89 6.49
N GLY A 756 40.28 6.16 7.57
CA GLY A 756 40.52 5.58 8.88
C GLY A 756 39.81 4.24 9.07
N VAL A 757 39.74 3.79 10.32
CA VAL A 757 39.05 2.55 10.71
C VAL A 757 37.55 2.85 10.94
N PRO A 758 36.63 2.08 10.35
CA PRO A 758 35.19 2.20 10.60
C PRO A 758 34.82 2.07 12.08
N GLU A 759 33.90 2.91 12.56
CA GLU A 759 33.42 2.84 13.95
C GLU A 759 32.69 1.52 14.23
N SER A 760 31.98 0.95 13.25
CA SER A 760 31.34 -0.36 13.40
C SER A 760 32.31 -1.48 13.77
N PHE A 761 33.54 -1.45 13.24
CA PHE A 761 34.59 -2.42 13.61
C PHE A 761 35.07 -2.21 15.05
N ARG A 762 35.22 -0.97 15.49
CA ARG A 762 35.55 -0.64 16.89
C ARG A 762 34.48 -1.13 17.86
N VAL A 763 33.21 -0.95 17.50
CA VAL A 763 32.07 -1.45 18.27
C VAL A 763 32.11 -2.98 18.35
N LEU A 764 32.34 -3.67 17.24
CA LEU A 764 32.47 -5.14 17.20
C LEU A 764 33.56 -5.65 18.16
N VAL A 765 34.74 -5.02 18.14
CA VAL A 765 35.85 -5.37 19.05
C VAL A 765 35.39 -5.23 20.51
N LYS A 766 34.69 -4.14 20.84
CA LYS A 766 34.18 -3.90 22.21
C LYS A 766 33.07 -4.86 22.60
N GLU A 767 32.18 -5.23 21.68
CA GLU A 767 31.15 -6.24 21.91
C GLU A 767 31.78 -7.62 22.21
N LEU A 768 32.79 -8.03 21.44
CA LEU A 768 33.49 -9.29 21.69
C LEU A 768 34.30 -9.26 23.00
N GLN A 769 34.96 -8.15 23.32
CA GLN A 769 35.60 -7.93 24.63
C GLN A 769 34.59 -8.00 25.78
N SER A 770 33.38 -7.48 25.60
CA SER A 770 32.31 -7.54 26.61
C SER A 770 31.80 -8.96 26.88
N LEU A 771 31.95 -9.87 25.91
CA LEU A 771 31.68 -11.31 26.06
C LEU A 771 32.82 -12.07 26.76
N GLY A 772 33.91 -11.37 27.13
CA GLY A 772 35.09 -11.96 27.75
C GLY A 772 36.10 -12.55 26.75
N LEU A 773 36.00 -12.20 25.46
CA LEU A 773 36.98 -12.58 24.45
C LEU A 773 38.07 -11.50 24.35
N ASP A 774 39.32 -11.89 24.57
CA ASP A 774 40.47 -10.99 24.46
C ASP A 774 40.85 -10.79 22.99
N MET A 775 40.21 -9.81 22.34
CA MET A 775 40.55 -9.39 20.98
C MET A 775 41.55 -8.23 21.01
N ARG A 776 42.69 -8.43 20.32
CA ARG A 776 43.76 -7.45 20.16
C ARG A 776 44.07 -7.28 18.68
N VAL A 777 44.40 -6.07 18.27
CA VAL A 777 44.90 -5.76 16.92
C VAL A 777 46.41 -5.65 17.04
N LEU A 778 47.13 -6.47 16.27
CA LEU A 778 48.58 -6.49 16.25
C LEU A 778 49.09 -5.89 14.93
N ASP A 779 50.21 -5.19 14.97
CA ASP A 779 50.94 -4.79 13.77
C ASP A 779 51.87 -5.93 13.26
N GLU A 780 52.69 -5.64 12.26
CA GLU A 780 53.65 -6.60 11.70
C GLU A 780 54.75 -7.05 12.69
N ASP A 781 54.98 -6.28 13.77
CA ASP A 781 55.98 -6.53 14.81
C ASP A 781 55.38 -7.18 16.08
N ASP A 782 54.16 -7.72 15.99
CA ASP A 782 53.37 -8.31 17.09
C ASP A 782 53.11 -7.34 18.26
N GLN A 783 53.14 -6.03 18.02
CA GLN A 783 52.82 -5.01 19.03
C GLN A 783 51.33 -4.67 19.00
N GLU A 784 50.75 -4.52 20.19
CA GLU A 784 49.33 -4.17 20.33
C GLU A 784 49.09 -2.72 19.90
N VAL A 785 48.25 -2.56 18.89
CA VAL A 785 47.84 -1.26 18.37
C VAL A 785 46.52 -0.85 19.02
N GLU A 786 46.53 0.27 19.73
CA GLU A 786 45.28 0.86 20.20
C GLU A 786 44.49 1.41 19.01
N LEU A 787 43.27 0.89 18.83
CA LEU A 787 42.37 1.29 17.74
C LEU A 787 42.06 2.79 17.69
N ARG A 788 42.27 3.53 18.80
CA ARG A 788 42.13 5.00 18.88
C ARG A 788 43.28 5.73 18.21
N ASP A 789 44.49 5.21 18.32
CA ASP A 789 45.72 5.87 17.87
C ASP A 789 45.89 5.77 16.34
N LEU A 790 45.19 4.84 15.70
CA LEU A 790 45.13 4.69 14.25
C LEU A 790 44.54 5.91 13.52
N ASP A 791 43.78 6.76 14.20
CA ASP A 791 43.21 7.99 13.60
C ASP A 791 44.17 9.19 13.67
N GLU A 792 45.14 9.18 14.59
CA GLU A 792 45.97 10.34 14.93
C GLU A 792 47.26 10.43 14.09
N GLY A 793 47.71 9.32 13.49
CA GLY A 793 48.93 9.26 12.67
C GLY A 793 48.81 9.73 11.22
N MET A 794 47.64 10.22 10.78
CA MET A 794 47.32 10.40 9.34
C MET A 794 47.58 11.81 8.78
N ASP A 795 48.12 12.74 9.56
CA ASP A 795 48.31 14.13 9.09
C ASP A 795 49.54 14.32 8.18
N GLU A 796 50.45 13.34 8.07
CA GLU A 796 51.67 13.46 7.23
C GLU A 796 51.56 12.82 5.82
N ASP A 797 50.54 12.01 5.56
CA ASP A 797 50.41 11.21 4.32
C ASP A 797 49.41 11.82 3.31
N VAL A 798 49.67 13.06 2.86
CA VAL A 798 48.99 13.61 1.69
C VAL A 798 49.61 13.00 0.43
N ILE A 799 48.86 12.17 -0.30
CA ILE A 799 49.34 11.60 -1.57
C ILE A 799 49.49 12.75 -2.58
N HIS A 800 50.73 13.20 -2.82
CA HIS A 800 51.05 14.13 -3.89
C HIS A 800 50.88 13.44 -5.24
N VAL A 801 50.24 14.11 -6.21
CA VAL A 801 50.03 13.59 -7.58
C VAL A 801 51.37 13.20 -8.24
N ASP A 802 52.45 13.91 -7.91
CA ASP A 802 53.82 13.60 -8.35
C ASP A 802 54.35 12.26 -7.81
N ASP A 803 53.92 11.82 -6.62
CA ASP A 803 54.36 10.56 -6.03
C ASP A 803 53.58 9.37 -6.60
N LEU A 804 52.33 9.56 -6.99
CA LEU A 804 51.57 8.60 -7.80
C LEU A 804 52.16 8.46 -9.22
N GLU A 805 52.56 9.55 -9.87
CA GLU A 805 53.25 9.48 -11.17
C GLU A 805 54.60 8.79 -11.07
N LYS A 806 55.38 9.06 -10.01
CA LYS A 806 56.64 8.36 -9.74
C LYS A 806 56.41 6.88 -9.44
N ALA A 807 55.43 6.53 -8.61
CA ALA A 807 55.09 5.14 -8.31
C ALA A 807 54.61 4.40 -9.57
N ARG A 808 53.83 5.06 -10.43
CA ARG A 808 53.35 4.49 -11.70
C ARG A 808 54.48 4.32 -12.72
N LYS A 809 55.43 5.26 -12.79
CA LYS A 809 56.66 5.12 -13.59
C LYS A 809 57.54 3.99 -13.05
N LYS A 810 57.71 3.91 -11.74
CA LYS A 810 58.52 2.87 -11.08
C LYS A 810 57.90 1.48 -11.27
N ALA A 811 56.58 1.34 -11.13
CA ALA A 811 55.86 0.11 -11.42
C ALA A 811 55.92 -0.27 -12.91
N ALA A 812 55.88 0.72 -13.82
CA ALA A 812 56.06 0.48 -15.25
C ALA A 812 57.51 0.05 -15.59
N GLU A 813 58.51 0.62 -14.93
CA GLU A 813 59.92 0.23 -15.06
C GLU A 813 60.18 -1.15 -14.46
N GLU A 814 59.60 -1.48 -13.31
CA GLU A 814 59.69 -2.80 -12.68
C GLU A 814 58.98 -3.88 -13.52
N ALA A 815 57.80 -3.58 -14.06
CA ALA A 815 57.09 -4.48 -14.98
C ALA A 815 57.87 -4.68 -16.29
N LYS A 816 58.53 -3.63 -16.79
CA LYS A 816 59.36 -3.72 -17.99
C LYS A 816 60.65 -4.52 -17.73
N ALA A 817 61.29 -4.32 -16.58
CA ALA A 817 62.46 -5.08 -16.16
C ALA A 817 62.12 -6.56 -15.93
N ALA A 818 60.95 -6.86 -15.35
CA ALA A 818 60.47 -8.22 -15.20
C ALA A 818 60.21 -8.89 -16.55
N PHE A 819 59.62 -8.17 -17.50
CA PHE A 819 59.39 -8.65 -18.86
C PHE A 819 60.70 -8.90 -19.63
N GLU A 820 61.68 -7.99 -19.52
CA GLU A 820 63.00 -8.15 -20.13
C GLU A 820 63.80 -9.30 -19.50
N ALA A 821 63.67 -9.52 -18.19
CA ALA A 821 64.26 -10.69 -17.51
C ALA A 821 63.61 -12.01 -17.96
N GLU A 822 62.31 -12.01 -18.20
CA GLU A 822 61.59 -13.20 -18.69
C GLU A 822 61.91 -13.50 -20.17
N GLU A 823 62.11 -12.48 -21.01
CA GLU A 823 62.64 -12.66 -22.37
C GLU A 823 64.10 -13.13 -22.37
N GLY A 824 64.94 -12.59 -21.50
CA GLY A 824 66.33 -13.04 -21.33
C GLY A 824 66.43 -14.51 -20.91
N ALA A 825 65.62 -14.93 -19.94
CA ALA A 825 65.54 -16.32 -19.50
C ALA A 825 65.01 -17.26 -20.60
N LYS A 826 64.08 -16.79 -21.45
CA LYS A 826 63.63 -17.55 -22.63
C LYS A 826 64.72 -17.65 -23.68
N ALA A 827 65.49 -16.59 -23.93
CA ALA A 827 66.60 -16.61 -24.89
C ALA A 827 67.73 -17.56 -24.45
N GLU A 828 68.14 -17.53 -23.17
CA GLU A 828 69.11 -18.50 -22.62
C GLU A 828 68.61 -19.94 -22.70
N ALA A 829 67.33 -20.19 -22.41
CA ALA A 829 66.73 -21.52 -22.58
C ALA A 829 66.64 -21.98 -24.05
N THR A 830 66.66 -21.04 -25.02
CA THR A 830 66.68 -21.37 -26.45
C THR A 830 68.10 -21.64 -26.96
N GLU A 831 69.11 -20.96 -26.41
CA GLU A 831 70.53 -21.23 -26.68
C GLU A 831 71.00 -22.57 -26.07
N GLU A 832 70.59 -22.89 -24.83
CA GLU A 832 70.89 -24.21 -24.24
C GLU A 832 70.21 -25.38 -24.99
N ALA A 833 69.05 -25.14 -25.61
CA ALA A 833 68.37 -26.13 -26.44
C ALA A 833 69.01 -26.31 -27.83
N THR A 834 69.80 -25.34 -28.32
CA THR A 834 70.51 -25.45 -29.61
C THR A 834 71.92 -26.02 -29.48
N GLU A 835 72.49 -26.15 -28.28
CA GLU A 835 73.75 -26.88 -28.03
C GLU A 835 73.56 -28.40 -27.79
N GLN A 836 72.31 -28.91 -27.77
CA GLN A 836 71.99 -30.34 -27.62
C GLN A 836 71.39 -31.02 -28.88
N GLU A 837 71.46 -30.37 -30.05
CA GLU A 837 71.35 -30.99 -31.39
C GLU A 837 72.67 -30.79 -32.16
#